data_AF-A0AAU9RMI8-F1
#
_entry.id   AF-A0AAU9RMI8-F1
#
_cell.length_a   1.000
_cell.length_b   1.000
_cell.length_c   1.000
_cell.angle_alpha   90.00
_cell.angle_beta   90.00
_cell.angle_gamma   90.00
#
_symmetry.space_group_name_H-M   'P 1'
#
loop_
_entity.id
_entity.type
_entity.pdbx_description
1 polymer ?
#
loop_
_entity_poly.entity_id
_entity_poly.type
_entity_poly.pdbx_seq_one_letter_code
_entity_poly.pdbx_strand_id
1 'polypeptide(L)'
;MLRASALLCSSTSATFTPIQPFNPNISPHFPTFELSRPVSALSRARCHFTLVRARAKSSFIVRSTATQEAVETSSNIGLDLVEVGFLSGVHGLQGEICIKPNTDFPDLRFSKPGRRWLKQQLLGQDKIEEVELVEGRPHPAQKSWILKFQGLDDVDQVRQLVGATLLAEEDDRPELDEGEFYTRDLVGMRVLLKETGQLVGTVANVFDNGGNDLLHVMLDSSMEVSNGSAKTNQLVWIPFVDAIVPDVDLERREMYITPPKGLLEVNMRADERSKKERRQLEWKERKKQQKRLIAAKKKLCELEQKHVFDGLRFGEKSQRSLLADHILDVNSTLLQKALQSIETSSSKRWNVTEEINALRARVSECTLNVSRECLSFDASKEKVGDNFSFIQQGKSLFSEGKVCICLVLNDHENEQPEAENGAVSYLTTLLDDEQNFPKEEERACVPLVVVSPEHTIEALQNLFQDNDHFGFDTEKIWFLKEETLPVVCSAPEEPKKHKILMKSPWEILKSPVGSGGVLSILASHGVTDSLSSLGIDYLQVHSIGTRSQPPQHYINPMLVGLVSGKGAEIGIQLTGESEVENFEMILSVKYLKRLKGKIEFEAVMKMNAHVQKVENEWIESVPTEPNSFEFRSDIYRVLSECSSSAKICLMNITV
;
A
#
# COMPACT_ATOMS: atom_id res chain seq x y z
N MET A 1 42.39 39.32 26.69
CA MET A 1 43.06 38.88 25.46
C MET A 1 42.01 38.92 24.35
N LEU A 2 41.82 40.07 23.69
CA LEU A 2 42.36 40.41 22.35
C LEU A 2 41.88 39.41 21.28
N ARG A 3 41.05 39.74 20.26
CA ARG A 3 40.49 40.96 19.64
C ARG A 3 39.11 40.56 19.03
N ALA A 4 37.98 41.30 19.12
CA ALA A 4 37.58 42.53 18.41
C ALA A 4 37.83 42.43 16.87
N SER A 5 36.87 42.71 15.96
CA SER A 5 36.09 43.94 15.85
C SER A 5 34.84 43.81 14.95
N ALA A 6 33.91 44.74 15.19
CA ALA A 6 32.66 45.01 14.47
C ALA A 6 32.83 46.09 13.37
N LEU A 7 31.67 46.54 12.83
CA LEU A 7 31.34 47.81 12.13
C LEU A 7 31.28 47.70 10.59
N LEU A 8 30.11 47.86 9.95
CA LEU A 8 29.26 49.05 9.66
C LEU A 8 29.61 49.76 8.33
N CYS A 9 28.56 49.90 7.50
CA CYS A 9 28.17 50.99 6.59
C CYS A 9 29.16 51.69 5.66
N SER A 10 28.81 51.71 4.36
CA SER A 10 28.61 52.89 3.46
C SER A 10 28.53 52.36 2.02
N SER A 11 27.43 52.51 1.28
CA SER A 11 26.87 53.69 0.60
C SER A 11 27.82 54.36 -0.40
N THR A 12 27.61 54.07 -1.69
CA THR A 12 27.84 55.03 -2.76
C THR A 12 26.75 54.91 -3.83
N SER A 13 26.19 56.07 -4.12
CA SER A 13 25.12 56.45 -5.03
C SER A 13 25.68 57.04 -6.32
N ALA A 14 24.95 56.91 -7.44
CA ALA A 14 24.83 57.91 -8.52
C ALA A 14 23.92 57.33 -9.62
N THR A 15 22.61 57.65 -9.63
CA THR A 15 21.92 58.80 -10.27
C THR A 15 21.60 58.63 -11.76
N PHE A 16 20.28 58.64 -11.99
CA PHE A 16 19.54 58.78 -13.25
C PHE A 16 19.82 60.11 -13.99
N THR A 17 19.54 60.13 -15.30
CA THR A 17 18.52 60.94 -16.04
C THR A 17 18.96 61.16 -17.53
N PRO A 18 18.17 61.77 -18.44
CA PRO A 18 17.28 61.08 -19.38
C PRO A 18 17.49 61.55 -20.84
N ILE A 19 16.65 61.12 -21.81
CA ILE A 19 16.04 61.92 -22.92
C ILE A 19 15.33 60.96 -23.93
N GLN A 20 14.14 61.39 -24.36
CA GLN A 20 13.11 60.77 -25.22
C GLN A 20 13.44 60.85 -26.76
N PRO A 21 12.46 60.83 -27.70
CA PRO A 21 11.67 59.73 -28.31
C PRO A 21 11.74 59.70 -29.88
N PHE A 22 10.79 59.01 -30.55
CA PHE A 22 10.45 58.92 -32.01
C PHE A 22 11.18 57.81 -32.84
N ASN A 23 10.59 57.05 -33.77
CA ASN A 23 9.22 56.79 -34.32
C ASN A 23 9.27 55.46 -35.16
N PRO A 24 8.21 54.95 -35.83
CA PRO A 24 8.05 53.53 -36.16
C PRO A 24 8.33 53.21 -37.63
N ASN A 25 8.44 51.92 -37.96
CA ASN A 25 7.75 51.25 -39.07
C ASN A 25 8.31 49.84 -39.26
N ILE A 26 7.43 48.98 -39.78
CA ILE A 26 7.67 47.75 -40.56
C ILE A 26 7.07 46.49 -39.91
N SER A 27 5.92 46.09 -40.48
CA SER A 27 5.27 44.77 -40.43
C SER A 27 6.15 43.66 -41.02
N PRO A 28 5.82 42.37 -40.81
CA PRO A 28 5.23 41.65 -41.95
C PRO A 28 4.17 40.58 -41.62
N HIS A 29 3.57 40.13 -42.72
CA HIS A 29 2.47 39.21 -42.95
C HIS A 29 2.67 37.75 -42.46
N PHE A 30 1.56 37.09 -42.13
CA PHE A 30 1.41 35.63 -42.06
C PHE A 30 0.66 35.10 -43.29
N PRO A 31 1.04 33.94 -43.86
CA PRO A 31 0.21 33.23 -44.83
C PRO A 31 -0.56 32.07 -44.18
N THR A 32 -1.81 31.93 -44.63
CA THR A 32 -2.72 30.79 -44.50
C THR A 32 -2.34 29.63 -45.44
N PHE A 33 -2.53 28.39 -44.99
CA PHE A 33 -2.78 27.26 -45.89
C PHE A 33 -3.83 26.30 -45.27
N GLU A 34 -4.84 25.98 -46.09
CA GLU A 34 -5.97 25.11 -45.83
C GLU A 34 -5.61 23.63 -46.03
N LEU A 35 -6.31 22.73 -45.33
CA LEU A 35 -6.45 21.32 -45.71
C LEU A 35 -7.90 20.87 -45.61
N SER A 36 -8.38 20.36 -46.74
CA SER A 36 -9.69 19.81 -47.02
C SER A 36 -9.86 18.37 -46.52
N ARG A 37 -11.08 18.01 -46.12
CA ARG A 37 -11.56 16.61 -46.05
C ARG A 37 -13.00 16.52 -46.56
N PRO A 38 -13.38 15.43 -47.27
CA PRO A 38 -14.68 15.32 -47.91
C PRO A 38 -15.77 14.77 -46.97
N VAL A 39 -17.00 15.18 -47.26
CA VAL A 39 -18.26 14.75 -46.64
C VAL A 39 -18.94 13.71 -47.54
N SER A 40 -19.47 12.63 -46.96
CA SER A 40 -20.56 11.85 -47.54
C SER A 40 -21.80 11.92 -46.63
N ALA A 41 -22.93 12.23 -47.24
CA ALA A 41 -24.28 12.28 -46.66
C ALA A 41 -24.91 10.87 -46.73
N LEU A 42 -25.83 10.42 -45.88
CA LEU A 42 -27.23 10.83 -45.68
C LEU A 42 -27.84 9.94 -44.58
N SER A 43 -28.64 10.49 -43.67
CA SER A 43 -30.09 10.23 -43.64
C SER A 43 -30.77 11.10 -42.58
N ARG A 44 -31.90 11.69 -42.97
CA ARG A 44 -32.76 12.57 -42.16
C ARG A 44 -33.80 11.72 -41.44
N ALA A 45 -34.01 11.99 -40.15
CA ALA A 45 -35.30 11.82 -39.52
C ALA A 45 -35.57 13.03 -38.61
N ARG A 46 -36.61 13.79 -38.95
CA ARG A 46 -37.19 14.84 -38.10
C ARG A 46 -38.11 14.15 -37.10
N CYS A 47 -37.98 14.43 -35.82
CA CYS A 47 -39.08 14.26 -34.87
C CYS A 47 -39.10 15.42 -33.86
N HIS A 48 -40.32 15.86 -33.60
CA HIS A 48 -40.72 17.07 -32.89
C HIS A 48 -40.26 17.11 -31.42
N PHE A 49 -39.72 18.25 -30.99
CA PHE A 49 -39.63 18.59 -29.58
C PHE A 49 -41.05 18.86 -29.04
N THR A 50 -41.55 17.95 -28.21
CA THR A 50 -42.68 18.19 -27.31
C THR A 50 -42.13 18.46 -25.92
N LEU A 51 -42.52 19.60 -25.37
CA LEU A 51 -42.10 20.12 -24.07
C LEU A 51 -42.89 19.38 -22.98
N VAL A 52 -42.37 18.25 -22.52
CA VAL A 52 -42.92 17.56 -21.33
C VAL A 52 -42.36 18.24 -20.09
N ARG A 53 -43.24 19.00 -19.43
CA ARG A 53 -43.03 19.65 -18.14
C ARG A 53 -43.01 18.57 -17.06
N ALA A 54 -41.86 17.97 -16.79
CA ALA A 54 -41.68 17.08 -15.66
C ALA A 54 -41.64 17.92 -14.37
N ARG A 55 -42.64 17.72 -13.51
CA ARG A 55 -42.65 18.22 -12.13
C ARG A 55 -41.47 17.59 -11.39
N ALA A 56 -40.45 18.39 -11.08
CA ALA A 56 -39.47 18.03 -10.07
C ALA A 56 -40.19 17.94 -8.72
N LYS A 57 -40.34 16.71 -8.20
CA LYS A 57 -40.57 16.52 -6.76
C LYS A 57 -39.26 16.90 -6.08
N SER A 58 -39.28 17.99 -5.33
CA SER A 58 -38.26 18.28 -4.33
C SER A 58 -38.28 17.11 -3.35
N SER A 59 -37.26 16.25 -3.43
CA SER A 59 -36.92 15.36 -2.32
C SER A 59 -36.28 16.26 -1.26
N PHE A 60 -37.03 16.55 -0.21
CA PHE A 60 -36.46 17.11 1.01
C PHE A 60 -35.43 16.09 1.52
N ILE A 61 -34.15 16.47 1.49
CA ILE A 61 -33.14 15.73 2.24
C ILE A 61 -33.39 16.09 3.70
N VAL A 62 -34.01 15.18 4.44
CA VAL A 62 -34.10 15.27 5.90
C VAL A 62 -32.67 15.18 6.42
N ARG A 63 -32.21 16.23 7.09
CA ARG A 63 -30.91 16.23 7.77
C ARG A 63 -31.18 15.93 9.23
N SER A 64 -30.51 14.93 9.77
CA SER A 64 -30.51 14.71 11.22
C SER A 64 -29.56 15.70 11.86
N THR A 65 -30.06 16.54 12.77
CA THR A 65 -29.25 17.55 13.48
C THR A 65 -29.55 17.50 14.98
N ALA A 66 -28.51 17.71 15.79
CA ALA A 66 -28.58 17.72 17.23
C ALA A 66 -28.60 19.17 17.76
N THR A 67 -29.59 19.54 18.55
CA THR A 67 -29.72 20.87 19.18
C THR A 67 -29.07 20.90 20.57
N GLN A 68 -28.54 22.05 21.00
CA GLN A 68 -27.81 22.19 22.26
C GLN A 68 -28.57 23.06 23.28
N GLU A 69 -28.76 22.53 24.48
CA GLU A 69 -29.19 23.29 25.66
C GLU A 69 -28.43 22.80 26.91
N ALA A 70 -27.88 23.72 27.71
CA ALA A 70 -27.10 23.42 28.91
C ALA A 70 -27.99 23.44 30.16
N VAL A 71 -27.89 22.40 31.00
CA VAL A 71 -28.69 22.25 32.23
C VAL A 71 -27.81 22.38 33.46
N GLU A 72 -28.26 23.18 34.42
CA GLU A 72 -27.66 23.27 35.75
C GLU A 72 -28.69 22.90 36.83
N THR A 73 -28.53 21.74 37.46
CA THR A 73 -29.34 21.36 38.62
C THR A 73 -28.79 22.04 39.87
N SER A 74 -29.44 23.12 40.32
CA SER A 74 -29.16 23.74 41.62
C SER A 74 -30.24 23.36 42.64
N SER A 75 -29.84 22.48 43.56
CA SER A 75 -30.64 21.91 44.63
C SER A 75 -31.00 22.93 45.71
N ASN A 76 -32.00 23.79 45.45
CA ASN A 76 -32.73 24.54 46.48
C ASN A 76 -34.16 24.96 46.08
N ILE A 77 -34.57 24.75 44.82
CA ILE A 77 -35.94 24.93 44.35
C ILE A 77 -36.25 23.65 43.54
N GLY A 78 -37.37 22.97 43.79
CA GLY A 78 -37.68 21.69 43.14
C GLY A 78 -38.04 21.77 41.66
N LEU A 79 -37.38 22.64 40.90
CA LEU A 79 -37.59 22.90 39.48
C LEU A 79 -36.27 22.68 38.74
N ASP A 80 -36.32 21.92 37.65
CA ASP A 80 -35.19 21.77 36.75
C ASP A 80 -35.20 22.95 35.75
N LEU A 81 -34.09 23.70 35.72
CA LEU A 81 -33.96 24.95 34.95
C LEU A 81 -32.85 24.83 33.90
N VAL A 82 -33.10 25.42 32.73
CA VAL A 82 -32.20 25.42 31.57
C VAL A 82 -31.75 26.84 31.27
N GLU A 83 -30.45 27.04 31.01
CA GLU A 83 -29.93 28.35 30.62
C GLU A 83 -30.31 28.66 29.16
N VAL A 84 -31.01 29.79 28.94
CA VAL A 84 -31.49 30.17 27.60
C VAL A 84 -30.85 31.45 27.07
N GLY A 85 -30.21 32.26 27.91
CA GLY A 85 -29.52 33.46 27.43
C GLY A 85 -28.83 34.28 28.52
N PHE A 86 -27.98 35.21 28.10
CA PHE A 86 -27.19 36.05 29.00
C PHE A 86 -27.53 37.53 28.86
N LEU A 87 -27.71 38.19 29.99
CA LEU A 87 -28.03 39.61 30.08
C LEU A 87 -26.80 40.46 29.75
N SER A 88 -26.78 41.02 28.54
CA SER A 88 -25.62 41.71 27.97
C SER A 88 -25.60 43.23 28.19
N GLY A 89 -26.76 43.83 28.48
CA GLY A 89 -26.87 45.27 28.69
C GLY A 89 -28.31 45.75 28.82
N VAL A 90 -28.48 47.07 28.88
CA VAL A 90 -29.78 47.75 28.96
C VAL A 90 -30.14 48.39 27.62
N HIS A 91 -31.43 48.52 27.34
CA HIS A 91 -31.97 49.19 26.16
C HIS A 91 -32.99 50.27 26.58
N GLY A 92 -32.90 51.45 25.97
CA GLY A 92 -33.84 52.55 26.24
C GLY A 92 -33.82 53.09 27.68
N LEU A 93 -34.87 53.85 28.01
CA LEU A 93 -35.08 54.46 29.35
C LEU A 93 -36.20 53.80 30.16
N GLN A 94 -36.86 52.77 29.60
CA GLN A 94 -38.07 52.15 30.17
C GLN A 94 -37.80 50.74 30.73
N GLY A 95 -36.58 50.50 31.22
CA GLY A 95 -36.20 49.22 31.83
C GLY A 95 -36.10 48.03 30.86
N GLU A 96 -35.98 48.27 29.55
CA GLU A 96 -35.77 47.16 28.60
C GLU A 96 -34.33 46.62 28.70
N ILE A 97 -34.14 45.32 28.44
CA ILE A 97 -32.84 44.65 28.51
C ILE A 97 -32.42 44.03 27.19
N CYS A 98 -31.11 43.95 26.96
CA CYS A 98 -30.52 43.21 25.86
C CYS A 98 -30.01 41.83 26.32
N ILE A 99 -30.62 40.76 25.84
CA ILE A 99 -30.22 39.36 26.05
C ILE A 99 -29.47 38.82 24.84
N LYS A 100 -28.31 38.19 25.06
CA LYS A 100 -27.67 37.34 24.05
C LYS A 100 -28.25 35.93 24.17
N PRO A 101 -28.82 35.36 23.10
CA PRO A 101 -29.36 34.00 23.13
C PRO A 101 -28.26 32.98 23.43
N ASN A 102 -28.58 32.00 24.25
CA ASN A 102 -27.82 30.76 24.48
C ASN A 102 -28.75 29.55 24.32
N THR A 103 -29.56 29.58 23.26
CA THR A 103 -30.55 28.56 22.88
C THR A 103 -30.70 28.62 21.37
N ASP A 104 -31.01 27.47 20.76
CA ASP A 104 -31.31 27.35 19.33
C ASP A 104 -32.72 27.88 18.98
N PHE A 105 -33.56 28.13 20.01
CA PHE A 105 -34.95 28.56 19.85
C PHE A 105 -35.26 29.96 20.44
N PRO A 106 -34.49 31.01 20.10
CA PRO A 106 -34.64 32.30 20.76
C PRO A 106 -36.00 32.94 20.48
N ASP A 107 -36.56 32.77 19.29
CA ASP A 107 -37.88 33.30 18.94
C ASP A 107 -38.99 32.71 19.81
N LEU A 108 -38.97 31.40 20.06
CA LEU A 108 -39.96 30.71 20.90
C LEU A 108 -39.81 31.09 22.37
N ARG A 109 -38.58 31.22 22.87
CA ARG A 109 -38.27 31.49 24.28
C ARG A 109 -38.48 32.95 24.67
N PHE A 110 -38.24 33.88 23.75
CA PHE A 110 -38.18 35.31 24.07
C PHE A 110 -39.36 36.12 23.54
N SER A 111 -40.07 35.67 22.50
CA SER A 111 -41.22 36.42 21.99
C SER A 111 -42.50 36.17 22.79
N LYS A 112 -42.60 35.02 23.48
CA LYS A 112 -43.78 34.62 24.25
C LYS A 112 -43.69 35.13 25.70
N PRO A 113 -44.67 35.92 26.17
CA PRO A 113 -44.75 36.32 27.57
C PRO A 113 -44.87 35.11 28.50
N GLY A 114 -44.37 35.21 29.73
CA GLY A 114 -44.49 34.15 30.73
C GLY A 114 -43.41 34.15 31.80
N ARG A 115 -43.51 33.20 32.73
CA ARG A 115 -42.58 33.04 33.86
C ARG A 115 -41.19 32.62 33.40
N ARG A 116 -40.15 33.25 33.94
CA ARG A 116 -38.73 32.96 33.71
C ARG A 116 -37.98 33.12 35.04
N TRP A 117 -36.71 32.75 35.05
CA TRP A 117 -35.85 32.96 36.21
C TRP A 117 -34.57 33.68 35.82
N LEU A 118 -34.11 34.60 36.68
CA LEU A 118 -32.81 35.24 36.55
C LEU A 118 -31.88 34.65 37.59
N LYS A 119 -30.73 34.15 37.13
CA LYS A 119 -29.63 33.70 37.96
C LYS A 119 -28.57 34.79 38.03
N GLN A 120 -28.27 35.28 39.23
CA GLN A 120 -27.21 36.25 39.47
C GLN A 120 -26.25 35.75 40.55
N GLN A 121 -24.95 35.90 40.30
CA GLN A 121 -23.92 35.56 41.27
C GLN A 121 -23.67 36.74 42.22
N LEU A 122 -24.08 36.62 43.48
CA LEU A 122 -23.91 37.64 44.51
C LEU A 122 -23.07 37.08 45.66
N LEU A 123 -21.94 37.72 45.97
CA LEU A 123 -21.04 37.32 47.06
C LEU A 123 -20.59 35.83 46.99
N GLY A 124 -20.47 35.28 45.78
CA GLY A 124 -20.06 33.89 45.55
C GLY A 124 -21.17 32.85 45.72
N GLN A 125 -22.43 33.27 45.91
CA GLN A 125 -23.60 32.40 45.91
C GLN A 125 -24.52 32.74 44.74
N ASP A 126 -25.14 31.70 44.15
CA ASP A 126 -26.12 31.87 43.09
C ASP A 126 -27.47 32.22 43.69
N LYS A 127 -28.02 33.37 43.31
CA LYS A 127 -29.38 33.79 43.65
C LYS A 127 -30.25 33.66 42.41
N ILE A 128 -31.31 32.87 42.51
CA ILE A 128 -32.29 32.67 41.45
C ILE A 128 -33.58 33.39 41.86
N GLU A 129 -34.05 34.32 41.01
CA GLU A 129 -35.28 35.07 41.21
C GLU A 129 -36.25 34.82 40.06
N GLU A 130 -37.53 34.60 40.40
CA GLU A 130 -38.60 34.49 39.40
C GLU A 130 -38.95 35.89 38.86
N VAL A 131 -39.09 35.97 37.53
CA VAL A 131 -39.48 37.18 36.81
C VAL A 131 -40.52 36.86 35.75
N GLU A 132 -41.43 37.78 35.48
CA GLU A 132 -42.44 37.62 34.42
C GLU A 132 -42.03 38.41 33.18
N LEU A 133 -41.76 37.70 32.08
CA LEU A 133 -41.48 38.29 30.77
C LEU A 133 -42.79 38.83 30.18
N VAL A 134 -42.83 40.13 29.89
CA VAL A 134 -44.02 40.82 29.36
C VAL A 134 -43.95 40.95 27.85
N GLU A 135 -42.78 41.30 27.32
CA GLU A 135 -42.57 41.51 25.89
C GLU A 135 -41.13 41.15 25.54
N GLY A 136 -40.93 40.56 24.36
CA GLY A 136 -39.60 40.38 23.80
C GLY A 136 -39.60 40.47 22.28
N ARG A 137 -38.55 41.08 21.73
CA ARG A 137 -38.38 41.31 20.30
C ARG A 137 -36.93 41.18 19.86
N PRO A 138 -36.65 40.75 18.62
CA PRO A 138 -35.29 40.69 18.13
C PRO A 138 -34.70 42.10 17.98
N HIS A 139 -33.42 42.27 18.33
CA HIS A 139 -32.73 43.54 18.13
C HIS A 139 -32.40 43.73 16.63
N PRO A 140 -32.83 44.83 15.97
CA PRO A 140 -32.70 44.97 14.51
C PRO A 140 -31.26 44.94 13.97
N ALA A 141 -30.29 45.34 14.78
CA ALA A 141 -28.89 45.51 14.35
C ALA A 141 -27.87 44.60 15.08
N GLN A 142 -28.32 43.74 16.00
CA GLN A 142 -27.43 42.91 16.82
C GLN A 142 -28.01 41.50 16.93
N LYS A 143 -27.15 40.49 17.10
CA LYS A 143 -27.55 39.11 17.42
C LYS A 143 -27.97 39.01 18.91
N SER A 144 -28.96 39.78 19.30
CA SER A 144 -29.48 39.89 20.67
C SER A 144 -30.98 40.17 20.64
N TRP A 145 -31.63 40.02 21.79
CA TRP A 145 -33.06 40.20 21.99
C TRP A 145 -33.30 41.31 23.01
N ILE A 146 -34.30 42.14 22.75
CA ILE A 146 -34.75 43.19 23.67
C ILE A 146 -35.93 42.62 24.45
N LEU A 147 -35.81 42.46 25.77
CA LEU A 147 -36.88 41.96 26.63
C LEU A 147 -37.35 43.01 27.62
N LYS A 148 -38.62 42.93 28.03
CA LYS A 148 -39.20 43.69 29.12
C LYS A 148 -39.83 42.76 30.16
N PHE A 149 -39.44 42.92 31.42
CA PHE A 149 -39.98 42.15 32.55
C PHE A 149 -40.95 43.00 33.38
N GLN A 150 -41.91 42.35 34.01
CA GLN A 150 -42.87 43.00 34.88
C GLN A 150 -42.16 43.53 36.14
N GLY A 151 -42.40 44.80 36.49
CA GLY A 151 -41.84 45.42 37.69
C GLY A 151 -40.42 45.96 37.53
N LEU A 152 -39.79 45.79 36.36
CA LEU A 152 -38.46 46.33 36.03
C LEU A 152 -38.60 47.47 35.01
N ASP A 153 -39.12 48.62 35.46
CA ASP A 153 -39.39 49.78 34.58
C ASP A 153 -38.29 50.87 34.62
N ASP A 154 -37.31 50.74 35.52
CA ASP A 154 -36.23 51.72 35.71
C ASP A 154 -34.86 51.20 35.23
N VAL A 155 -34.12 52.06 34.52
CA VAL A 155 -32.82 51.71 33.93
C VAL A 155 -31.79 51.36 35.00
N ASP A 156 -31.80 52.05 36.14
CA ASP A 156 -30.82 51.82 37.20
C ASP A 156 -31.05 50.49 37.93
N GLN A 157 -32.30 50.05 38.05
CA GLN A 157 -32.64 48.72 38.56
C GLN A 157 -32.12 47.63 37.62
N VAL A 158 -32.39 47.80 36.34
CA VAL A 158 -32.08 46.81 35.31
C VAL A 158 -30.58 46.72 35.03
N ARG A 159 -29.86 47.85 35.15
CA ARG A 159 -28.39 47.89 35.04
C ARG A 159 -27.70 47.00 36.08
N GLN A 160 -28.31 46.79 37.25
CA GLN A 160 -27.76 45.90 38.28
C GLN A 160 -27.88 44.42 37.92
N LEU A 161 -28.74 44.07 36.95
CA LEU A 161 -28.97 42.70 36.49
C LEU A 161 -28.09 42.33 35.27
N VAL A 162 -27.31 43.28 34.74
CA VAL A 162 -26.38 43.01 33.63
C VAL A 162 -25.34 41.99 34.09
N GLY A 163 -25.18 40.91 33.31
CA GLY A 163 -24.37 39.75 33.67
C GLY A 163 -25.16 38.59 34.28
N ALA A 164 -26.46 38.74 34.55
CA ALA A 164 -27.31 37.63 34.95
C ALA A 164 -27.56 36.64 33.80
N THR A 165 -27.85 35.38 34.13
CA THR A 165 -28.30 34.36 33.18
C THR A 165 -29.81 34.23 33.25
N LEU A 166 -30.47 34.24 32.10
CA LEU A 166 -31.89 33.96 31.97
C LEU A 166 -32.10 32.45 31.83
N LEU A 167 -32.98 31.92 32.67
CA LEU A 167 -33.35 30.52 32.74
C LEU A 167 -34.81 30.32 32.35
N ALA A 168 -35.11 29.15 31.78
CA ALA A 168 -36.46 28.65 31.52
C ALA A 168 -36.67 27.29 32.19
N GLU A 169 -37.94 26.92 32.39
CA GLU A 169 -38.31 25.62 32.96
C GLU A 169 -38.01 24.50 31.95
N GLU A 170 -37.49 23.37 32.44
CA GLU A 170 -37.14 22.23 31.58
C GLU A 170 -38.37 21.63 30.87
N ASP A 171 -39.55 21.69 31.48
CA ASP A 171 -40.78 21.17 30.88
C ASP A 171 -41.31 22.03 29.71
N ASP A 172 -40.79 23.25 29.51
CA ASP A 172 -41.14 24.13 28.38
C ASP A 172 -40.30 23.82 27.12
N ARG A 173 -39.89 22.56 26.91
CA ARG A 173 -39.15 22.13 25.71
C ARG A 173 -39.99 22.33 24.45
N PRO A 174 -39.48 23.04 23.43
CA PRO A 174 -40.10 23.05 22.11
C PRO A 174 -40.25 21.63 21.52
N GLU A 175 -41.36 21.39 20.82
CA GLU A 175 -41.46 20.20 19.97
C GLU A 175 -40.48 20.37 18.79
N LEU A 176 -39.66 19.35 18.54
CA LEU A 176 -38.69 19.31 17.45
C LEU A 176 -39.32 18.75 16.16
N ASP A 177 -38.78 19.15 15.01
CA ASP A 177 -39.19 18.60 13.72
C ASP A 177 -38.69 17.14 13.54
N GLU A 178 -39.31 16.39 12.62
CA GLU A 178 -38.88 15.02 12.32
C GLU A 178 -37.40 14.97 11.89
N GLY A 179 -36.59 14.21 12.63
CA GLY A 179 -35.15 14.07 12.39
C GLY A 179 -34.27 15.00 13.23
N GLU A 180 -34.86 15.94 13.98
CA GLU A 180 -34.13 16.75 14.96
C GLU A 180 -34.14 16.09 16.34
N PHE A 181 -33.00 16.14 17.03
CA PHE A 181 -32.84 15.53 18.33
C PHE A 181 -32.15 16.48 19.30
N TYR A 182 -32.49 16.42 20.59
CA TYR A 182 -31.67 17.09 21.59
C TYR A 182 -30.36 16.33 21.80
N THR A 183 -29.24 17.05 21.81
CA THR A 183 -27.91 16.48 22.06
C THR A 183 -27.88 15.63 23.33
N ARG A 184 -28.54 16.09 24.39
CA ARG A 184 -28.62 15.40 25.68
C ARG A 184 -29.35 14.05 25.60
N ASP A 185 -30.36 13.95 24.74
CA ASP A 185 -31.13 12.72 24.58
C ASP A 185 -30.33 11.66 23.82
N LEU A 186 -29.40 12.10 22.96
CA LEU A 186 -28.47 11.23 22.23
C LEU A 186 -27.32 10.70 23.11
N VAL A 187 -26.86 11.49 24.08
CA VAL A 187 -25.77 11.08 24.98
C VAL A 187 -26.20 9.91 25.86
N GLY A 188 -25.41 8.85 25.88
CA GLY A 188 -25.69 7.61 26.61
C GLY A 188 -26.52 6.58 25.84
N MET A 189 -26.93 6.85 24.59
CA MET A 189 -27.60 5.86 23.76
C MET A 189 -26.66 4.73 23.32
N ARG A 190 -27.18 3.51 23.22
CA ARG A 190 -26.46 2.36 22.66
C ARG A 190 -26.41 2.46 21.14
N VAL A 191 -25.24 2.19 20.56
CA VAL A 191 -25.00 2.22 19.12
C VAL A 191 -24.87 0.80 18.60
N LEU A 192 -25.74 0.38 17.68
CA LEU A 192 -25.79 -0.99 17.15
C LEU A 192 -25.61 -0.99 15.62
N LEU A 193 -24.98 -2.04 15.08
CA LEU A 193 -24.92 -2.25 13.63
C LEU A 193 -26.28 -2.70 13.11
N LYS A 194 -26.78 -2.06 12.05
CA LYS A 194 -28.08 -2.41 11.45
C LYS A 194 -28.10 -3.79 10.79
N GLU A 195 -26.98 -4.21 10.20
CA GLU A 195 -26.87 -5.49 9.49
C GLU A 195 -26.85 -6.69 10.43
N THR A 196 -26.16 -6.57 11.57
CA THR A 196 -25.88 -7.69 12.48
C THR A 196 -26.60 -7.59 13.82
N GLY A 197 -27.09 -6.40 14.19
CA GLY A 197 -27.60 -6.13 15.53
C GLY A 197 -26.52 -6.09 16.61
N GLN A 198 -25.24 -6.14 16.25
CA GLN A 198 -24.13 -6.15 17.19
C GLN A 198 -23.96 -4.79 17.88
N LEU A 199 -23.72 -4.80 19.19
CA LEU A 199 -23.39 -3.60 19.95
C LEU A 199 -22.00 -3.08 19.57
N VAL A 200 -21.96 -1.86 19.06
CA VAL A 200 -20.71 -1.14 18.70
C VAL A 200 -20.18 -0.39 19.92
N GLY A 201 -21.06 0.25 20.70
CA GLY A 201 -20.65 1.08 21.82
C GLY A 201 -21.76 1.95 22.38
N THR A 202 -21.38 3.01 23.10
CA THR A 202 -22.29 3.99 23.70
C THR A 202 -21.88 5.41 23.30
N VAL A 203 -22.85 6.28 22.99
CA VAL A 203 -22.59 7.69 22.67
C VAL A 203 -22.06 8.40 23.93
N ALA A 204 -20.82 8.88 23.86
CA ALA A 204 -20.17 9.63 24.93
C ALA A 204 -20.41 11.14 24.82
N ASN A 205 -20.47 11.69 23.61
CA ASN A 205 -20.75 13.10 23.37
C ASN A 205 -21.20 13.36 21.91
N VAL A 206 -21.75 14.54 21.63
CA VAL A 206 -22.05 15.04 20.27
C VAL A 206 -21.36 16.39 20.07
N PHE A 207 -20.71 16.58 18.92
CA PHE A 207 -19.98 17.81 18.59
C PHE A 207 -20.52 18.45 17.31
N ASP A 208 -20.86 19.73 17.39
CA ASP A 208 -21.15 20.56 16.22
C ASP A 208 -19.83 20.97 15.53
N ASN A 209 -19.70 20.62 14.25
CA ASN A 209 -18.55 20.94 13.41
C ASN A 209 -18.88 22.00 12.33
N GLY A 210 -19.97 22.75 12.50
CA GLY A 210 -20.46 23.78 11.58
C GLY A 210 -20.96 23.25 10.23
N GLY A 211 -21.08 21.92 10.10
CA GLY A 211 -21.50 21.22 8.89
C GLY A 211 -22.49 20.11 9.19
N ASN A 212 -21.97 18.99 9.71
CA ASN A 212 -22.76 17.89 10.27
C ASN A 212 -22.28 17.61 11.69
N ASP A 213 -23.20 17.21 12.56
CA ASP A 213 -22.85 16.80 13.92
C ASP A 213 -22.04 15.51 13.91
N LEU A 214 -21.13 15.38 14.87
CA LEU A 214 -20.27 14.22 15.04
C LEU A 214 -20.56 13.56 16.38
N LEU A 215 -21.02 12.30 16.33
CA LEU A 215 -21.11 11.44 17.50
C LEU A 215 -19.72 10.98 17.90
N HIS A 216 -19.43 11.06 19.18
CA HIS A 216 -18.26 10.47 19.79
C HIS A 216 -18.70 9.21 20.54
N VAL A 217 -18.41 8.05 19.98
CA VAL A 217 -18.90 6.75 20.49
C VAL A 217 -17.77 6.02 21.19
N MET A 218 -18.01 5.63 22.43
CA MET A 218 -17.13 4.77 23.21
C MET A 218 -17.41 3.32 22.85
N LEU A 219 -16.43 2.68 22.20
CA LEU A 219 -16.52 1.30 21.74
C LEU A 219 -16.64 0.32 22.91
N ASP A 220 -17.49 -0.69 22.71
CA ASP A 220 -17.59 -1.81 23.64
C ASP A 220 -16.48 -2.84 23.40
N SER A 221 -16.09 -3.52 24.47
CA SER A 221 -14.99 -4.50 24.49
C SER A 221 -15.26 -5.78 23.72
N SER A 222 -16.53 -6.09 23.43
CA SER A 222 -16.93 -7.24 22.61
C SER A 222 -16.82 -7.00 21.10
N MET A 223 -16.42 -5.80 20.68
CA MET A 223 -16.23 -5.49 19.26
C MET A 223 -14.87 -6.03 18.79
N GLU A 224 -14.90 -7.12 18.01
CA GLU A 224 -13.70 -7.58 17.29
C GLU A 224 -13.49 -6.70 16.07
N VAL A 225 -12.36 -6.00 16.05
CA VAL A 225 -11.93 -5.24 14.87
C VAL A 225 -10.77 -6.00 14.23
N SER A 226 -10.75 -5.99 12.90
CA SER A 226 -9.87 -6.73 11.97
C SER A 226 -8.36 -6.72 12.29
N ASN A 227 -7.90 -5.86 13.20
CA ASN A 227 -6.49 -5.68 13.58
C ASN A 227 -6.21 -5.85 15.08
N GLY A 228 -7.01 -6.67 15.77
CA GLY A 228 -6.81 -7.05 17.17
C GLY A 228 -7.95 -6.59 18.09
N SER A 229 -8.10 -7.29 19.21
CA SER A 229 -9.15 -7.06 20.22
C SER A 229 -9.22 -5.59 20.64
N ALA A 230 -10.39 -4.97 20.46
CA ALA A 230 -10.66 -3.61 20.92
C ALA A 230 -10.55 -3.58 22.45
N LYS A 231 -9.56 -2.83 22.97
CA LYS A 231 -9.47 -2.60 24.42
C LYS A 231 -10.55 -1.62 24.87
N THR A 232 -11.11 -1.87 26.04
CA THR A 232 -12.12 -1.05 26.75
C THR A 232 -11.79 0.45 26.72
N ASN A 233 -12.78 1.30 26.41
CA ASN A 233 -12.73 2.79 26.35
C ASN A 233 -12.12 3.44 25.10
N GLN A 234 -12.05 2.74 23.96
CA GLN A 234 -11.65 3.38 22.71
C GLN A 234 -12.77 4.26 22.14
N LEU A 235 -12.44 5.45 21.64
CA LEU A 235 -13.42 6.40 21.12
C LEU A 235 -13.35 6.50 19.59
N VAL A 236 -14.51 6.50 18.94
CA VAL A 236 -14.68 6.62 17.48
C VAL A 236 -15.59 7.79 17.17
N TRP A 237 -15.28 8.48 16.07
CA TRP A 237 -16.08 9.57 15.53
C TRP A 237 -17.00 9.04 14.43
N ILE A 238 -18.30 9.26 14.58
CA ILE A 238 -19.33 8.83 13.62
C ILE A 238 -20.15 10.06 13.21
N PRO A 239 -20.19 10.43 11.93
CA PRO A 239 -21.05 11.52 11.47
C PRO A 239 -22.52 11.20 11.71
N PHE A 240 -23.25 12.10 12.37
CA PHE A 240 -24.67 11.98 12.65
C PHE A 240 -25.46 12.46 11.43
N VAL A 241 -25.63 11.58 10.45
CA VAL A 241 -26.40 11.83 9.24
C VAL A 241 -27.25 10.60 8.95
N ASP A 242 -28.44 10.81 8.39
CA ASP A 242 -29.41 9.74 8.05
C ASP A 242 -28.78 8.56 7.29
N ALA A 243 -27.87 8.83 6.36
CA ALA A 243 -27.16 7.80 5.60
C ALA A 243 -26.29 6.84 6.46
N ILE A 244 -25.82 7.30 7.62
CA ILE A 244 -24.96 6.55 8.53
C ILE A 244 -25.75 6.13 9.78
N VAL A 245 -26.67 6.95 10.28
CA VAL A 245 -27.50 6.70 11.46
C VAL A 245 -28.98 6.82 11.07
N PRO A 246 -29.53 5.84 10.32
CA PRO A 246 -30.88 5.92 9.78
C PRO A 246 -31.99 5.80 10.83
N ASP A 247 -31.74 5.12 11.96
CA ASP A 247 -32.78 4.84 12.95
C ASP A 247 -32.31 5.22 14.36
N VAL A 248 -33.11 6.04 15.04
CA VAL A 248 -32.87 6.52 16.41
C VAL A 248 -34.15 6.28 17.23
N ASP A 249 -34.07 5.40 18.23
CA ASP A 249 -35.17 5.05 19.14
C ASP A 249 -34.91 5.65 20.53
N LEU A 250 -35.62 6.74 20.83
CA LEU A 250 -35.51 7.46 22.09
C LEU A 250 -36.12 6.69 23.27
N GLU A 251 -37.15 5.86 23.04
CA GLU A 251 -37.79 5.08 24.12
C GLU A 251 -36.86 3.97 24.61
N ARG A 252 -36.19 3.29 23.69
CA ARG A 252 -35.24 2.20 24.01
C ARG A 252 -33.83 2.68 24.32
N ARG A 253 -33.53 3.94 24.01
CA ARG A 253 -32.19 4.55 24.03
C ARG A 253 -31.19 3.79 23.16
N GLU A 254 -31.61 3.50 21.92
CA GLU A 254 -30.84 2.75 20.92
C GLU A 254 -30.77 3.51 19.59
N MET A 255 -29.62 3.45 18.91
CA MET A 255 -29.48 3.93 17.54
C MET A 255 -28.80 2.88 16.66
N TYR A 256 -29.28 2.76 15.43
CA TYR A 256 -28.76 1.81 14.45
C TYR A 256 -27.92 2.53 13.41
N ILE A 257 -26.73 1.99 13.15
CA ILE A 257 -25.76 2.57 12.21
C ILE A 257 -25.47 1.64 11.03
N THR A 258 -25.22 2.26 9.88
CA THR A 258 -24.77 1.60 8.63
C THR A 258 -23.46 2.25 8.14
N PRO A 259 -22.35 2.04 8.87
CA PRO A 259 -21.08 2.70 8.57
C PRO A 259 -20.44 2.14 7.28
N PRO A 260 -19.86 2.98 6.42
CA PRO A 260 -18.99 2.52 5.34
C PRO A 260 -17.81 1.69 5.86
N LYS A 261 -17.32 0.75 5.04
CA LYS A 261 -16.17 -0.09 5.39
C LYS A 261 -14.98 0.77 5.84
N GLY A 262 -14.38 0.40 6.97
CA GLY A 262 -13.23 1.08 7.56
C GLY A 262 -13.55 2.33 8.40
N LEU A 263 -14.78 2.89 8.40
CA LEU A 263 -15.11 4.10 9.17
C LEU A 263 -14.77 3.96 10.67
N LEU A 264 -15.10 2.81 11.25
CA LEU A 264 -14.81 2.51 12.65
C LEU A 264 -13.30 2.36 12.93
N GLU A 265 -12.50 2.06 11.89
CA GLU A 265 -11.06 1.84 11.97
C GLU A 265 -10.25 3.13 11.75
N VAL A 266 -10.79 4.14 11.05
CA VAL A 266 -10.07 5.38 10.67
C VAL A 266 -9.42 6.09 11.85
N ASN A 267 -10.05 6.00 13.03
CA ASN A 267 -9.58 6.67 14.24
C ASN A 267 -8.94 5.72 15.25
N MET A 268 -8.81 4.43 14.91
CA MET A 268 -8.16 3.47 15.79
C MET A 268 -6.66 3.69 15.77
N ARG A 269 -6.10 4.08 16.92
CA ARG A 269 -4.66 4.24 17.06
C ARG A 269 -4.03 2.85 17.22
N ALA A 270 -3.55 2.27 16.13
CA ALA A 270 -2.80 1.01 16.17
C ALA A 270 -1.41 1.13 16.85
N ASP A 271 -0.90 2.36 17.04
CA ASP A 271 0.44 2.62 17.57
C ASP A 271 0.36 3.46 18.87
N GLU A 272 0.82 2.91 20.00
CA GLU A 272 0.84 3.60 21.31
C GLU A 272 1.97 4.63 21.45
N ARG A 273 2.92 4.67 20.49
CA ARG A 273 4.09 5.57 20.57
C ARG A 273 3.68 7.02 20.41
N SER A 274 4.35 7.89 21.15
CA SER A 274 4.13 9.34 21.10
C SER A 274 4.44 9.92 19.71
N LYS A 275 3.78 11.03 19.34
CA LYS A 275 4.07 11.75 18.07
C LYS A 275 5.57 12.06 17.89
N LYS A 276 6.28 12.30 18.99
CA LYS A 276 7.72 12.56 18.99
C LYS A 276 8.52 11.31 18.61
N GLU A 277 8.19 10.16 19.16
CA GLU A 277 8.85 8.88 18.88
C GLU A 277 8.64 8.44 17.43
N ARG A 278 7.41 8.57 16.90
CA ARG A 278 7.13 8.24 15.49
C ARG A 278 7.94 9.10 14.52
N ARG A 279 7.96 10.42 14.75
CA ARG A 279 8.81 11.34 13.96
C ARG A 279 10.30 11.01 14.05
N GLN A 280 10.77 10.57 15.22
CA GLN A 280 12.16 10.12 15.39
C GLN A 280 12.44 8.83 14.61
N LEU A 281 11.53 7.87 14.62
CA LEU A 281 11.66 6.62 13.86
C LEU A 281 11.63 6.88 12.36
N GLU A 282 10.65 7.63 11.86
CA GLU A 282 10.60 8.05 10.45
C GLU A 282 11.89 8.77 10.03
N TRP A 283 12.40 9.67 10.88
CA TRP A 283 13.65 10.37 10.61
C TRP A 283 14.86 9.43 10.59
N LYS A 284 14.92 8.45 11.49
CA LYS A 284 15.97 7.43 11.52
C LYS A 284 15.91 6.56 10.25
N GLU A 285 14.73 6.14 9.83
CA GLU A 285 14.49 5.37 8.61
C GLU A 285 14.87 6.17 7.37
N ARG A 286 14.40 7.42 7.24
CA ARG A 286 14.79 8.33 6.17
C ARG A 286 16.30 8.51 6.10
N LYS A 287 16.98 8.66 7.23
CA LYS A 287 18.46 8.71 7.28
C LYS A 287 19.10 7.41 6.83
N LYS A 288 18.55 6.25 7.22
CA LYS A 288 19.06 4.93 6.80
C LYS A 288 18.91 4.76 5.28
N GLN A 289 17.74 5.06 4.74
CA GLN A 289 17.46 5.05 3.30
C GLN A 289 18.40 6.01 2.55
N GLN A 290 18.54 7.25 3.02
CA GLN A 290 19.44 8.24 2.41
C GLN A 290 20.90 7.76 2.39
N LYS A 291 21.39 7.15 3.48
CA LYS A 291 22.73 6.56 3.52
C LYS A 291 22.90 5.42 2.50
N ARG A 292 21.90 4.54 2.39
CA ARG A 292 21.89 3.46 1.38
C ARG A 292 21.93 4.04 -0.03
N LEU A 293 21.14 5.06 -0.31
CA LEU A 293 21.09 5.71 -1.63
C LEU A 293 22.42 6.36 -1.98
N ILE A 294 23.06 7.05 -1.03
CA ILE A 294 24.40 7.62 -1.23
C ILE A 294 25.42 6.53 -1.55
N ALA A 295 25.37 5.39 -0.84
CA ALA A 295 26.25 4.26 -1.09
C ALA A 295 26.02 3.63 -2.48
N ALA A 296 24.76 3.41 -2.87
CA ALA A 296 24.39 2.90 -4.19
C ALA A 296 24.84 3.86 -5.31
N LYS A 297 24.60 5.16 -5.16
CA LYS A 297 25.08 6.19 -6.10
C LYS A 297 26.60 6.20 -6.22
N LYS A 298 27.32 6.03 -5.10
CA LYS A 298 28.78 5.94 -5.10
C LYS A 298 29.24 4.72 -5.92
N LYS A 299 28.60 3.56 -5.75
CA LYS A 299 28.92 2.34 -6.51
C LYS A 299 28.66 2.49 -8.00
N LEU A 300 27.52 3.09 -8.38
CA LEU A 300 27.23 3.38 -9.79
C LEU A 300 28.17 4.43 -10.38
N CYS A 301 28.61 5.43 -9.61
CA CYS A 301 29.68 6.35 -10.02
C CYS A 301 31.01 5.63 -10.28
N GLU A 302 31.38 4.66 -9.44
CA GLU A 302 32.59 3.82 -9.62
C GLU A 302 32.49 2.97 -10.90
N LEU A 303 31.28 2.61 -11.33
CA LEU A 303 30.98 1.93 -12.59
C LEU A 303 30.70 2.89 -13.76
N GLU A 304 31.00 4.19 -13.60
CA GLU A 304 30.83 5.25 -14.60
C GLU A 304 29.38 5.52 -15.06
N GLN A 305 28.38 5.10 -14.27
CA GLN A 305 26.95 5.23 -14.57
C GLN A 305 26.32 6.52 -14.01
N LYS A 306 27.00 7.66 -14.19
CA LYS A 306 26.55 8.94 -13.58
C LYS A 306 25.28 9.51 -14.21
N HIS A 307 25.01 9.20 -15.48
CA HIS A 307 23.86 9.71 -16.24
C HIS A 307 22.52 9.21 -15.68
N VAL A 308 22.51 8.05 -15.02
CA VAL A 308 21.32 7.50 -14.34
C VAL A 308 20.75 8.48 -13.30
N PHE A 309 21.56 9.41 -12.78
CA PHE A 309 21.13 10.38 -11.77
C PHE A 309 20.50 11.65 -12.33
N ASP A 310 20.47 11.84 -13.65
CA ASP A 310 19.97 13.08 -14.24
C ASP A 310 18.49 13.31 -13.92
N GLY A 311 17.68 12.25 -13.90
CA GLY A 311 16.27 12.32 -13.50
C GLY A 311 16.06 12.82 -12.05
N LEU A 312 17.02 12.61 -11.15
CA LEU A 312 16.90 13.07 -9.75
C LEU A 312 16.90 14.60 -9.63
N ARG A 313 17.37 15.32 -10.65
CA ARG A 313 17.45 16.79 -10.63
C ARG A 313 16.17 17.47 -11.11
N PHE A 314 15.46 16.86 -12.06
CA PHE A 314 14.39 17.51 -12.82
C PHE A 314 12.99 16.93 -12.56
N GLY A 315 12.87 15.79 -11.87
CA GLY A 315 11.58 15.14 -11.61
C GLY A 315 10.81 15.71 -10.43
N GLU A 316 9.51 15.45 -10.41
CA GLU A 316 8.63 15.69 -9.27
C GLU A 316 9.03 14.83 -8.05
N LYS A 317 8.40 15.05 -6.89
CA LYS A 317 8.74 14.29 -5.67
C LYS A 317 8.51 12.78 -5.84
N SER A 318 7.40 12.37 -6.46
CA SER A 318 7.07 10.97 -6.73
C SER A 318 8.07 10.33 -7.69
N GLN A 319 8.34 10.98 -8.82
CA GLN A 319 9.30 10.52 -9.85
C GLN A 319 10.73 10.38 -9.28
N ARG A 320 11.18 11.32 -8.46
CA ARG A 320 12.49 11.23 -7.79
C ARG A 320 12.55 10.10 -6.78
N SER A 321 11.43 9.82 -6.09
CA SER A 321 11.34 8.68 -5.19
C SER A 321 11.46 7.38 -5.98
N LEU A 322 10.69 7.25 -7.06
CA LEU A 322 10.73 6.10 -7.96
C LEU A 322 12.16 5.83 -8.46
N LEU A 323 12.83 6.83 -9.03
CA LEU A 323 14.20 6.67 -9.50
C LEU A 323 15.18 6.31 -8.36
N ALA A 324 15.00 6.87 -7.16
CA ALA A 324 15.81 6.53 -6.01
C ALA A 324 15.63 5.05 -5.59
N ASP A 325 14.41 4.54 -5.64
CA ASP A 325 14.09 3.14 -5.34
C ASP A 325 14.69 2.23 -6.42
N HIS A 326 14.57 2.58 -7.71
CA HIS A 326 15.21 1.84 -8.80
C HIS A 326 16.74 1.78 -8.64
N ILE A 327 17.39 2.89 -8.24
CA ILE A 327 18.84 2.94 -7.98
C ILE A 327 19.23 2.05 -6.79
N LEU A 328 18.42 2.04 -5.72
CA LEU A 328 18.64 1.20 -4.55
C LEU A 328 18.53 -0.30 -4.88
N ASP A 329 17.64 -0.64 -5.81
CA ASP A 329 17.37 -2.00 -6.28
C ASP A 329 18.45 -2.52 -7.25
N VAL A 330 19.37 -1.69 -7.75
CA VAL A 330 20.47 -2.17 -8.61
C VAL A 330 21.51 -2.93 -7.79
N ASN A 331 21.67 -4.23 -8.07
CA ASN A 331 22.77 -5.02 -7.54
C ASN A 331 24.10 -4.66 -8.23
N SER A 332 24.82 -3.68 -7.68
CA SER A 332 26.08 -3.19 -8.28
C SER A 332 27.17 -4.26 -8.40
N THR A 333 27.16 -5.28 -7.52
CA THR A 333 28.17 -6.35 -7.55
C THR A 333 27.92 -7.34 -8.68
N LEU A 334 26.66 -7.70 -8.93
CA LEU A 334 26.28 -8.52 -10.08
C LEU A 334 26.46 -7.75 -11.38
N LEU A 335 26.04 -6.49 -11.44
CA LEU A 335 26.25 -5.63 -12.60
C LEU A 335 27.73 -5.55 -12.99
N GLN A 336 28.64 -5.37 -12.03
CA GLN A 336 30.07 -5.33 -12.31
C GLN A 336 30.58 -6.65 -12.95
N LYS A 337 30.15 -7.80 -12.44
CA LYS A 337 30.50 -9.11 -13.03
C LYS A 337 29.90 -9.29 -14.42
N ALA A 338 28.67 -8.85 -14.60
CA ALA A 338 27.96 -8.92 -15.87
C ALA A 338 28.68 -8.07 -16.94
N LEU A 339 29.10 -6.84 -16.60
CA LEU A 339 29.92 -6.00 -17.48
C LEU A 339 31.27 -6.65 -17.85
N GLN A 340 31.94 -7.30 -16.89
CA GLN A 340 33.18 -8.03 -17.15
C GLN A 340 32.98 -9.21 -18.12
N SER A 341 31.80 -9.84 -18.11
CA SER A 341 31.48 -10.94 -19.04
C SER A 341 31.50 -10.50 -20.50
N ILE A 342 31.15 -9.23 -20.80
CA ILE A 342 31.22 -8.70 -22.17
C ILE A 342 32.67 -8.73 -22.67
N GLU A 343 33.61 -8.29 -21.84
CA GLU A 343 35.03 -8.22 -22.20
C GLU A 343 35.66 -9.61 -22.35
N THR A 344 35.17 -10.60 -21.59
CA THR A 344 35.69 -11.97 -21.59
C THR A 344 35.01 -12.89 -22.60
N SER A 345 33.91 -12.47 -23.23
CA SER A 345 33.11 -13.25 -24.20
C SER A 345 33.82 -13.61 -25.53
N SER A 346 35.16 -13.54 -25.59
CA SER A 346 35.97 -13.92 -26.75
C SER A 346 36.33 -15.42 -26.80
N SER A 347 35.95 -16.23 -25.79
CA SER A 347 36.25 -17.67 -25.75
C SER A 347 34.97 -18.51 -25.67
N LYS A 348 34.70 -19.29 -26.73
CA LYS A 348 33.72 -20.39 -26.87
C LYS A 348 32.31 -20.13 -26.30
N ARG A 349 31.32 -19.99 -27.19
CA ARG A 349 29.89 -19.90 -26.84
C ARG A 349 29.49 -21.10 -25.98
N TRP A 350 29.06 -20.83 -24.75
CA TRP A 350 28.61 -21.87 -23.83
C TRP A 350 27.29 -22.46 -24.31
N ASN A 351 27.21 -23.79 -24.35
CA ASN A 351 26.04 -24.53 -24.80
C ASN A 351 25.68 -25.57 -23.75
N VAL A 352 24.49 -25.43 -23.16
CA VAL A 352 23.94 -26.33 -22.14
C VAL A 352 24.02 -27.78 -22.61
N THR A 353 23.62 -28.06 -23.85
CA THR A 353 23.59 -29.41 -24.42
C THR A 353 24.99 -30.01 -24.54
N GLU A 354 26.00 -29.21 -24.92
CA GLU A 354 27.39 -29.67 -24.98
C GLU A 354 27.92 -30.00 -23.59
N GLU A 355 27.67 -29.15 -22.61
CA GLU A 355 28.10 -29.38 -21.22
C GLU A 355 27.42 -30.57 -20.59
N ILE A 356 26.11 -30.75 -20.80
CA ILE A 356 25.36 -31.92 -20.31
C ILE A 356 25.88 -33.20 -20.98
N ASN A 357 26.17 -33.19 -22.27
CA ASN A 357 26.74 -34.35 -22.95
C ASN A 357 28.16 -34.67 -22.46
N ALA A 358 29.00 -33.65 -22.24
CA ALA A 358 30.31 -33.82 -21.63
C ALA A 358 30.21 -34.36 -20.20
N LEU A 359 29.22 -33.90 -19.43
CA LEU A 359 28.94 -34.39 -18.08
C LEU A 359 28.46 -35.85 -18.10
N ARG A 360 27.57 -36.22 -19.03
CA ARG A 360 27.09 -37.59 -19.20
C ARG A 360 28.24 -38.57 -19.46
N ALA A 361 29.23 -38.16 -20.24
CA ALA A 361 30.44 -38.95 -20.47
C ALA A 361 31.31 -39.12 -19.21
N ARG A 362 31.28 -38.15 -18.29
CA ARG A 362 32.08 -38.13 -17.04
C ARG A 362 31.42 -38.87 -15.88
N VAL A 363 30.09 -38.99 -15.87
CA VAL A 363 29.29 -39.34 -14.68
C VAL A 363 28.55 -40.68 -14.87
N SER A 364 29.15 -41.63 -15.58
CA SER A 364 28.52 -42.92 -15.91
C SER A 364 28.05 -43.71 -14.67
N GLU A 365 28.84 -43.73 -13.58
CA GLU A 365 28.52 -44.48 -12.34
C GLU A 365 27.42 -43.84 -11.46
N CYS A 366 27.10 -42.56 -11.72
CA CYS A 366 26.07 -41.80 -11.02
C CYS A 366 24.94 -41.37 -11.97
N THR A 367 24.77 -42.09 -13.07
CA THR A 367 23.68 -41.90 -14.02
C THR A 367 22.61 -42.97 -13.79
N LEU A 368 21.35 -42.54 -13.70
CA LEU A 368 20.18 -43.41 -13.60
C LEU A 368 19.25 -43.17 -14.79
N ASN A 369 18.79 -44.24 -15.44
CA ASN A 369 17.78 -44.15 -16.49
C ASN A 369 16.46 -44.68 -15.94
N VAL A 370 15.40 -43.89 -16.05
CA VAL A 370 14.12 -44.16 -15.40
C VAL A 370 12.98 -43.89 -16.37
N SER A 371 11.97 -44.76 -16.40
CA SER A 371 10.71 -44.48 -17.08
C SER A 371 9.92 -43.38 -16.36
N ARG A 372 9.15 -42.60 -17.11
CA ARG A 372 8.33 -41.52 -16.56
C ARG A 372 7.40 -41.96 -15.43
N GLU A 373 6.87 -43.17 -15.51
CA GLU A 373 5.93 -43.76 -14.53
C GLU A 373 6.49 -43.90 -13.10
N CYS A 374 7.81 -43.81 -12.92
CA CYS A 374 8.48 -43.97 -11.63
C CYS A 374 8.68 -42.66 -10.86
N LEU A 375 8.26 -41.53 -11.42
CA LEU A 375 8.50 -40.19 -10.87
C LEU A 375 7.39 -39.73 -9.91
N SER A 376 6.25 -40.43 -9.85
CA SER A 376 5.15 -40.09 -8.94
C SER A 376 5.60 -40.17 -7.48
N PHE A 377 5.11 -39.26 -6.64
CA PHE A 377 5.41 -39.30 -5.21
C PHE A 377 5.03 -40.67 -4.64
N ASP A 378 3.90 -41.27 -5.02
CA ASP A 378 3.44 -42.59 -4.56
C ASP A 378 3.82 -43.80 -5.44
N ALA A 379 4.94 -43.72 -6.16
CA ALA A 379 5.38 -44.85 -7.00
C ALA A 379 5.58 -46.14 -6.18
N SER A 380 4.97 -47.25 -6.61
CA SER A 380 5.02 -48.55 -5.93
C SER A 380 6.29 -49.34 -6.28
N LYS A 381 6.68 -50.27 -5.41
CA LYS A 381 7.84 -51.15 -5.61
C LYS A 381 7.75 -51.98 -6.90
N GLU A 382 6.52 -52.35 -7.28
CA GLU A 382 6.23 -53.11 -8.50
C GLU A 382 6.55 -52.33 -9.78
N LYS A 383 6.39 -51.00 -9.78
CA LYS A 383 6.68 -50.14 -10.93
C LYS A 383 8.15 -49.78 -11.05
N VAL A 384 8.84 -49.65 -9.91
CA VAL A 384 10.17 -49.01 -9.84
C VAL A 384 11.31 -50.03 -9.77
N GLY A 385 11.03 -51.26 -9.35
CA GLY A 385 12.03 -52.33 -9.25
C GLY A 385 13.15 -52.00 -8.25
N ASP A 386 14.40 -52.23 -8.67
CA ASP A 386 15.59 -52.07 -7.82
C ASP A 386 15.84 -50.62 -7.36
N ASN A 387 15.28 -49.63 -8.08
CA ASN A 387 15.44 -48.21 -7.76
C ASN A 387 14.52 -47.75 -6.62
N PHE A 388 13.64 -48.61 -6.11
CA PHE A 388 12.66 -48.28 -5.08
C PHE A 388 13.33 -47.83 -3.77
N SER A 389 14.56 -48.29 -3.49
CA SER A 389 15.32 -47.83 -2.33
C SER A 389 15.59 -46.33 -2.35
N PHE A 390 15.84 -45.74 -3.53
CA PHE A 390 16.06 -44.31 -3.64
C PHE A 390 14.77 -43.52 -3.38
N ILE A 391 13.63 -43.98 -3.86
CA ILE A 391 12.33 -43.33 -3.56
C ILE A 391 12.07 -43.34 -2.06
N GLN A 392 12.25 -44.48 -1.39
CA GLN A 392 12.03 -44.58 0.06
C GLN A 392 12.95 -43.65 0.84
N GLN A 393 14.23 -43.59 0.44
CA GLN A 393 15.18 -42.66 1.05
C GLN A 393 14.79 -41.20 0.83
N GLY A 394 14.37 -40.82 -0.38
CA GLY A 394 13.91 -39.46 -0.68
C GLY A 394 12.66 -39.08 0.09
N LYS A 395 11.67 -39.97 0.19
CA LYS A 395 10.47 -39.78 1.01
C LYS A 395 10.81 -39.54 2.47
N SER A 396 11.69 -40.37 3.05
CA SER A 396 12.18 -40.19 4.43
C SER A 396 12.75 -38.79 4.63
N LEU A 397 13.57 -38.31 3.68
CA LEU A 397 14.15 -36.97 3.75
C LEU A 397 13.10 -35.85 3.67
N PHE A 398 12.03 -36.00 2.90
CA PHE A 398 10.91 -35.05 2.90
C PHE A 398 10.18 -35.05 4.25
N SER A 399 9.80 -36.22 4.76
CA SER A 399 9.08 -36.36 6.04
C SER A 399 9.91 -35.89 7.24
N GLU A 400 11.23 -36.05 7.19
CA GLU A 400 12.17 -35.54 8.20
C GLU A 400 12.43 -34.03 8.10
N GLY A 401 11.87 -33.35 7.09
CA GLY A 401 12.11 -31.94 6.85
C GLY A 401 13.56 -31.64 6.46
N LYS A 402 14.19 -32.51 5.67
CA LYS A 402 15.58 -32.36 5.18
C LYS A 402 15.70 -31.76 3.79
N VAL A 403 14.58 -31.54 3.12
CA VAL A 403 14.51 -31.01 1.76
C VAL A 403 13.69 -29.74 1.74
N CYS A 404 14.20 -28.72 1.05
CA CYS A 404 13.46 -27.51 0.73
C CYS A 404 13.09 -27.52 -0.76
N ILE A 405 11.88 -27.08 -1.08
CA ILE A 405 11.38 -26.92 -2.44
C ILE A 405 11.54 -25.46 -2.85
N CYS A 406 12.12 -25.21 -4.03
CA CYS A 406 12.23 -23.90 -4.64
C CYS A 406 11.54 -23.89 -5.99
N LEU A 407 10.40 -23.21 -6.07
CA LEU A 407 9.61 -23.06 -7.28
C LEU A 407 9.99 -21.76 -7.99
N VAL A 408 10.33 -21.84 -9.26
CA VAL A 408 10.72 -20.69 -10.10
C VAL A 408 9.63 -20.47 -11.14
N LEU A 409 8.82 -19.44 -10.95
CA LEU A 409 7.74 -19.09 -11.86
C LEU A 409 8.30 -18.27 -13.04
N ASN A 410 8.27 -18.85 -14.23
CA ASN A 410 8.72 -18.18 -15.45
C ASN A 410 7.51 -17.56 -16.17
N ASP A 411 7.47 -16.23 -16.28
CA ASP A 411 6.41 -15.51 -17.00
C ASP A 411 6.91 -14.88 -18.33
N HIS A 412 8.09 -15.29 -18.79
CA HIS A 412 8.81 -14.58 -19.85
C HIS A 412 8.41 -14.95 -21.29
N GLU A 413 7.32 -15.70 -21.48
CA GLU A 413 6.77 -16.00 -22.80
C GLU A 413 5.27 -15.63 -22.90
N ASN A 414 4.96 -14.38 -23.26
CA ASN A 414 4.10 -14.04 -24.41
C ASN A 414 3.84 -12.54 -24.54
N GLU A 415 3.92 -12.07 -25.79
CA GLU A 415 3.47 -10.75 -26.29
C GLU A 415 1.92 -10.60 -26.25
N GLN A 416 1.22 -11.30 -25.36
CA GLN A 416 -0.23 -11.18 -25.17
C GLN A 416 -0.57 -11.03 -23.67
N PRO A 417 -1.03 -9.84 -23.24
CA PRO A 417 -1.30 -9.54 -21.83
C PRO A 417 -2.66 -10.09 -21.33
N GLU A 418 -3.17 -11.19 -21.90
CA GLU A 418 -4.58 -11.58 -21.71
C GLU A 418 -4.85 -12.61 -20.60
N ALA A 419 -3.83 -13.04 -19.85
CA ALA A 419 -4.05 -13.90 -18.68
C ALA A 419 -3.18 -13.47 -17.48
N GLU A 420 -3.58 -12.39 -16.80
CA GLU A 420 -2.91 -11.83 -15.60
C GLU A 420 -2.67 -12.84 -14.45
N ASN A 421 -3.25 -14.06 -14.52
CA ASN A 421 -3.15 -15.10 -13.49
C ASN A 421 -2.66 -16.47 -13.99
N GLY A 422 -2.06 -16.57 -15.18
CA GLY A 422 -1.67 -17.88 -15.75
C GLY A 422 -0.77 -18.72 -14.83
N ALA A 423 0.37 -18.15 -14.39
CA ALA A 423 1.32 -18.84 -13.51
C ALA A 423 0.75 -19.07 -12.10
N VAL A 424 -0.06 -18.14 -11.57
CA VAL A 424 -0.68 -18.24 -10.23
C VAL A 424 -1.76 -19.31 -10.20
N SER A 425 -2.61 -19.37 -11.22
CA SER A 425 -3.63 -20.41 -11.40
C SER A 425 -3.00 -21.79 -11.56
N TYR A 426 -1.91 -21.87 -12.34
CA TYR A 426 -1.15 -23.10 -12.49
C TYR A 426 -0.52 -23.57 -11.17
N LEU A 427 0.06 -22.64 -10.39
CA LEU A 427 0.60 -22.94 -9.07
C LEU A 427 -0.47 -23.49 -8.12
N THR A 428 -1.70 -22.95 -8.19
CA THR A 428 -2.83 -23.47 -7.38
C THR A 428 -3.12 -24.93 -7.75
N THR A 429 -3.23 -25.22 -9.05
CA THR A 429 -3.45 -26.60 -9.54
C THR A 429 -2.33 -27.55 -9.10
N LEU A 430 -1.09 -27.05 -9.10
CA LEU A 430 0.08 -27.80 -8.66
C LEU A 430 0.03 -28.13 -7.15
N LEU A 431 -0.30 -27.14 -6.32
CA LEU A 431 -0.36 -27.31 -4.87
C LEU A 431 -1.54 -28.19 -4.43
N ASP A 432 -2.57 -28.31 -5.26
CA ASP A 432 -3.72 -29.21 -5.01
C ASP A 432 -3.47 -30.65 -5.50
N ASP A 433 -2.40 -30.91 -6.27
CA ASP A 433 -2.08 -32.24 -6.79
C ASP A 433 -1.30 -33.10 -5.76
N GLU A 434 -2.05 -33.83 -4.92
CA GLU A 434 -1.49 -34.75 -3.94
C GLU A 434 -0.71 -35.94 -4.53
N GLN A 435 -0.80 -36.23 -5.83
CA GLN A 435 -0.03 -37.33 -6.43
C GLN A 435 1.43 -36.95 -6.68
N ASN A 436 1.67 -35.66 -6.89
CA ASN A 436 2.96 -35.15 -7.36
C ASN A 436 3.56 -34.10 -6.42
N PHE A 437 2.88 -33.83 -5.31
CA PHE A 437 3.29 -32.92 -4.26
C PHE A 437 3.07 -33.56 -2.88
N PRO A 438 3.89 -33.25 -1.83
CA PRO A 438 3.66 -33.75 -0.48
C PRO A 438 2.23 -33.51 -0.03
N LYS A 439 1.68 -34.46 0.71
CA LYS A 439 0.34 -34.34 1.32
C LYS A 439 0.32 -33.17 2.29
N GLU A 440 -0.84 -32.56 2.47
CA GLU A 440 -0.99 -31.36 3.29
C GLU A 440 -0.44 -31.53 4.72
N GLU A 441 -0.66 -32.70 5.31
CA GLU A 441 -0.14 -33.08 6.64
C GLU A 441 1.40 -33.10 6.74
N GLU A 442 2.10 -33.33 5.63
CA GLU A 442 3.56 -33.41 5.57
C GLU A 442 4.22 -32.04 5.25
N ARG A 443 3.44 -31.08 4.74
CA ARG A 443 3.95 -29.77 4.26
C ARG A 443 4.49 -28.87 5.38
N ALA A 444 4.01 -29.02 6.61
CA ALA A 444 4.50 -28.26 7.77
C ALA A 444 6.02 -28.48 8.04
N CYS A 445 6.55 -29.63 7.61
CA CYS A 445 7.97 -29.97 7.74
C CYS A 445 8.83 -29.51 6.55
N VAL A 446 8.22 -29.11 5.43
CA VAL A 446 8.93 -28.85 4.16
C VAL A 446 8.99 -27.35 3.89
N PRO A 447 10.17 -26.70 3.96
CA PRO A 447 10.27 -25.29 3.63
C PRO A 447 10.06 -25.03 2.13
N LEU A 448 9.39 -23.93 1.81
CA LEU A 448 9.03 -23.53 0.45
C LEU A 448 9.63 -22.17 0.09
N VAL A 449 10.33 -22.11 -1.04
CA VAL A 449 10.76 -20.85 -1.67
C VAL A 449 10.02 -20.70 -2.99
N VAL A 450 9.39 -19.55 -3.19
CA VAL A 450 8.74 -19.18 -4.46
C VAL A 450 9.48 -17.98 -5.02
N VAL A 451 10.09 -18.13 -6.20
CA VAL A 451 10.75 -17.06 -6.94
C VAL A 451 9.86 -16.64 -8.10
N SER A 452 9.48 -15.37 -8.16
CA SER A 452 8.55 -14.88 -9.18
C SER A 452 8.79 -13.41 -9.59
N PRO A 453 8.20 -12.95 -10.70
CA PRO A 453 8.23 -11.53 -11.07
C PRO A 453 7.58 -10.64 -10.01
N GLU A 454 8.10 -9.43 -9.82
CA GLU A 454 7.68 -8.50 -8.76
C GLU A 454 6.17 -8.26 -8.71
N HIS A 455 5.53 -8.11 -9.87
CA HIS A 455 4.10 -7.82 -9.97
C HIS A 455 3.20 -8.98 -9.53
N THR A 456 3.73 -10.20 -9.43
CA THR A 456 2.97 -11.40 -9.02
C THR A 456 3.06 -11.68 -7.52
N ILE A 457 4.02 -11.09 -6.81
CA ILE A 457 4.33 -11.44 -5.40
C ILE A 457 3.13 -11.19 -4.49
N GLU A 458 2.46 -10.04 -4.63
CA GLU A 458 1.30 -9.70 -3.81
C GLU A 458 0.13 -10.67 -4.05
N ALA A 459 -0.13 -11.02 -5.32
CA ALA A 459 -1.15 -12.00 -5.67
C ALA A 459 -0.84 -13.39 -5.10
N LEU A 460 0.43 -13.82 -5.12
CA LEU A 460 0.88 -15.08 -4.52
C LEU A 460 0.73 -15.08 -2.99
N GLN A 461 1.09 -13.99 -2.33
CA GLN A 461 0.93 -13.86 -0.87
C GLN A 461 -0.54 -13.96 -0.46
N ASN A 462 -1.42 -13.25 -1.18
CA ASN A 462 -2.86 -13.32 -0.96
C ASN A 462 -3.41 -14.74 -1.23
N LEU A 463 -2.99 -15.37 -2.33
CA LEU A 463 -3.39 -16.76 -2.65
C LEU A 463 -3.04 -17.72 -1.51
N PHE A 464 -1.81 -17.65 -0.97
CA PHE A 464 -1.42 -18.51 0.14
C PHE A 464 -2.22 -18.18 1.41
N GLN A 465 -2.41 -16.90 1.71
CA GLN A 465 -3.19 -16.49 2.88
C GLN A 465 -4.65 -16.97 2.81
N ASP A 466 -5.28 -16.88 1.64
CA ASP A 466 -6.67 -17.28 1.41
C ASP A 466 -6.88 -18.81 1.50
N ASN A 467 -5.82 -19.60 1.33
CA ASN A 467 -5.85 -21.07 1.34
C ASN A 467 -5.10 -21.68 2.53
N ASP A 468 -5.04 -20.99 3.67
CA ASP A 468 -4.34 -21.44 4.90
C ASP A 468 -2.90 -21.92 4.63
N HIS A 469 -2.22 -21.19 3.76
CA HIS A 469 -0.87 -21.46 3.26
C HIS A 469 -0.68 -22.86 2.67
N PHE A 470 -1.75 -23.51 2.21
CA PHE A 470 -1.76 -24.87 1.66
C PHE A 470 -1.10 -25.91 2.58
N GLY A 471 -1.20 -25.72 3.91
CA GLY A 471 -0.59 -26.59 4.93
C GLY A 471 0.90 -26.35 5.21
N PHE A 472 1.52 -25.36 4.58
CA PHE A 472 2.91 -24.99 4.86
C PHE A 472 3.03 -24.13 6.13
N ASP A 473 4.15 -24.30 6.84
CA ASP A 473 4.48 -23.45 7.98
C ASP A 473 4.84 -22.03 7.51
N THR A 474 4.06 -21.03 7.96
CA THR A 474 4.24 -19.62 7.60
C THR A 474 5.65 -19.06 7.84
N GLU A 475 6.38 -19.59 8.82
CA GLU A 475 7.76 -19.16 9.11
C GLU A 475 8.79 -19.76 8.13
N LYS A 476 8.38 -20.75 7.34
CA LYS A 476 9.23 -21.51 6.40
C LYS A 476 8.85 -21.29 4.93
N ILE A 477 8.12 -20.22 4.63
CA ILE A 477 7.76 -19.81 3.27
C ILE A 477 8.47 -18.51 2.92
N TRP A 478 9.14 -18.48 1.76
CA TRP A 478 9.77 -17.26 1.23
C TRP A 478 9.23 -16.94 -0.16
N PHE A 479 8.63 -15.76 -0.30
CA PHE A 479 8.31 -15.17 -1.60
C PHE A 479 9.41 -14.19 -1.99
N LEU A 480 10.16 -14.51 -3.05
CA LEU A 480 11.33 -13.76 -3.47
C LEU A 480 11.14 -13.23 -4.88
N LYS A 481 11.46 -11.95 -5.07
CA LYS A 481 11.48 -11.30 -6.38
C LYS A 481 12.61 -11.87 -7.24
N GLU A 482 12.31 -12.17 -8.51
CA GLU A 482 13.32 -12.55 -9.49
C GLU A 482 14.45 -11.50 -9.60
N GLU A 483 15.68 -11.97 -9.81
CA GLU A 483 16.83 -11.08 -9.93
C GLU A 483 16.82 -10.42 -11.31
N THR A 484 16.93 -9.10 -11.32
CA THR A 484 16.95 -8.30 -12.54
C THR A 484 18.20 -7.45 -12.61
N LEU A 485 18.74 -7.25 -13.81
CA LEU A 485 19.89 -6.40 -14.03
C LEU A 485 19.58 -5.27 -15.02
N PRO A 486 20.22 -4.10 -14.86
CA PRO A 486 20.14 -3.04 -15.86
C PRO A 486 20.60 -3.51 -17.23
N VAL A 487 19.82 -3.17 -18.26
CA VAL A 487 20.20 -3.32 -19.67
C VAL A 487 21.23 -2.25 -20.00
N VAL A 488 22.26 -2.59 -20.78
CA VAL A 488 23.35 -1.67 -21.11
C VAL A 488 23.55 -1.53 -22.63
N CYS A 489 24.10 -0.40 -23.09
CA CYS A 489 24.34 -0.20 -24.53
C CYS A 489 25.40 -1.17 -25.08
N SER A 490 25.20 -1.63 -26.32
CA SER A 490 26.15 -2.52 -27.01
C SER A 490 27.28 -1.76 -27.72
N ALA A 491 26.98 -0.58 -28.26
CA ALA A 491 27.94 0.32 -28.91
C ALA A 491 28.42 1.40 -27.93
N PRO A 492 29.66 1.34 -27.43
CA PRO A 492 30.20 2.36 -26.54
C PRO A 492 30.55 3.63 -27.35
N GLU A 493 30.00 4.80 -26.99
CA GLU A 493 30.42 6.11 -27.54
C GLU A 493 31.89 6.41 -27.22
N GLU A 494 32.39 5.84 -26.12
CA GLU A 494 33.78 5.85 -25.66
C GLU A 494 34.23 4.40 -25.44
N PRO A 495 35.48 4.01 -25.76
CA PRO A 495 35.92 2.62 -25.62
C PRO A 495 35.68 2.11 -24.19
N LYS A 496 34.93 1.00 -24.07
CA LYS A 496 34.65 0.23 -22.84
C LYS A 496 33.62 0.82 -21.87
N LYS A 497 32.78 1.77 -22.28
CA LYS A 497 31.69 2.29 -21.43
C LYS A 497 30.32 1.80 -21.88
N HIS A 498 29.91 0.65 -21.33
CA HIS A 498 28.55 0.16 -21.44
C HIS A 498 27.65 0.94 -20.48
N LYS A 499 26.94 1.94 -21.00
CA LYS A 499 26.01 2.78 -20.22
C LYS A 499 24.70 2.05 -19.99
N ILE A 500 24.17 2.13 -18.77
CA ILE A 500 22.82 1.67 -18.42
C ILE A 500 21.80 2.43 -19.28
N LEU A 501 20.87 1.69 -19.89
CA LEU A 501 19.75 2.26 -20.61
C LEU A 501 18.62 2.64 -19.64
N MET A 502 17.97 3.76 -19.92
CA MET A 502 16.81 4.23 -19.14
C MET A 502 15.54 3.91 -19.92
N LYS A 503 14.51 3.38 -19.26
CA LYS A 503 13.18 3.18 -19.85
C LYS A 503 12.43 4.51 -19.94
N SER A 504 12.61 5.36 -18.93
CA SER A 504 12.13 6.73 -18.87
C SER A 504 13.13 7.57 -18.07
N PRO A 505 13.00 8.91 -18.00
CA PRO A 505 13.88 9.73 -17.18
C PRO A 505 13.95 9.32 -15.69
N TRP A 506 12.98 8.54 -15.22
CA TRP A 506 12.80 8.16 -13.82
C TRP A 506 12.90 6.64 -13.59
N GLU A 507 13.05 5.83 -14.65
CA GLU A 507 13.06 4.38 -14.57
C GLU A 507 14.25 3.80 -15.34
N ILE A 508 15.03 2.96 -14.65
CA ILE A 508 16.12 2.19 -15.28
C ILE A 508 15.50 1.04 -16.07
N LEU A 509 15.94 0.83 -17.31
CA LEU A 509 15.56 -0.34 -18.09
C LEU A 509 16.27 -1.57 -17.51
N LYS A 510 15.50 -2.58 -17.09
CA LYS A 510 16.01 -3.83 -16.49
C LYS A 510 15.49 -5.03 -17.26
N SER A 511 16.27 -6.10 -17.26
CA SER A 511 15.84 -7.41 -17.74
C SER A 511 16.09 -8.47 -16.66
N PRO A 512 15.27 -9.54 -16.61
CA PRO A 512 15.54 -10.69 -15.75
C PRO A 512 16.87 -11.35 -16.07
N VAL A 513 17.55 -11.83 -15.03
CA VAL A 513 18.81 -12.58 -15.17
C VAL A 513 18.57 -14.00 -15.69
N GLY A 514 17.37 -14.57 -15.51
CA GLY A 514 17.07 -15.96 -15.84
C GLY A 514 17.31 -16.92 -14.68
N SER A 515 17.25 -18.23 -14.95
CA SER A 515 17.21 -19.30 -13.93
C SER A 515 18.42 -19.32 -12.99
N GLY A 516 19.60 -18.91 -13.45
CA GLY A 516 20.78 -18.80 -12.60
C GLY A 516 20.63 -17.77 -11.48
N GLY A 517 19.77 -16.77 -11.66
CA GLY A 517 19.49 -15.72 -10.69
C GLY A 517 19.04 -16.25 -9.33
N VAL A 518 18.34 -17.39 -9.31
CA VAL A 518 17.86 -18.07 -8.09
C VAL A 518 18.99 -18.27 -7.08
N LEU A 519 20.18 -18.68 -7.53
CA LEU A 519 21.33 -18.92 -6.67
C LEU A 519 21.82 -17.62 -6.00
N SER A 520 21.71 -16.50 -6.70
CA SER A 520 22.08 -15.19 -6.15
C SER A 520 21.04 -14.68 -5.14
N ILE A 521 19.76 -14.84 -5.46
CA ILE A 521 18.63 -14.42 -4.61
C ILE A 521 18.66 -15.15 -3.27
N LEU A 522 18.85 -16.47 -3.29
CA LEU A 522 18.93 -17.29 -2.07
C LEU A 522 20.10 -16.90 -1.16
N ALA A 523 21.22 -16.44 -1.74
CA ALA A 523 22.37 -15.98 -0.99
C ALA A 523 22.16 -14.55 -0.44
N SER A 524 21.62 -13.64 -1.25
CA SER A 524 21.43 -12.22 -0.87
C SER A 524 20.36 -12.04 0.20
N HIS A 525 19.34 -12.90 0.22
CA HIS A 525 18.27 -12.89 1.22
C HIS A 525 18.59 -13.74 2.47
N GLY A 526 19.77 -14.36 2.54
CA GLY A 526 20.16 -15.20 3.69
C GLY A 526 19.37 -16.51 3.80
N VAL A 527 18.65 -16.90 2.74
CA VAL A 527 17.86 -18.14 2.73
C VAL A 527 18.78 -19.35 2.84
N THR A 528 19.93 -19.34 2.16
CA THR A 528 20.93 -20.42 2.28
C THR A 528 21.38 -20.68 3.73
N ASP A 529 21.55 -19.60 4.52
CA ASP A 529 21.92 -19.72 5.92
C ASP A 529 20.74 -20.18 6.78
N SER A 530 19.54 -19.68 6.48
CA SER A 530 18.29 -20.08 7.13
C SER A 530 18.00 -21.57 6.95
N LEU A 531 18.12 -22.10 5.72
CA LEU A 531 17.98 -23.52 5.41
C LEU A 531 18.96 -24.37 6.23
N SER A 532 20.21 -23.92 6.34
CA SER A 532 21.19 -24.64 7.16
C SER A 532 20.88 -24.59 8.65
N SER A 533 20.34 -23.49 9.17
CA SER A 533 19.91 -23.42 10.58
C SER A 533 18.68 -24.28 10.88
N LEU A 534 17.81 -24.46 9.89
CA LEU A 534 16.66 -25.37 9.95
C LEU A 534 17.06 -26.85 9.79
N GLY A 535 18.34 -27.13 9.51
CA GLY A 535 18.84 -28.49 9.33
C GLY A 535 18.45 -29.13 8.00
N ILE A 536 18.18 -28.32 6.98
CA ILE A 536 17.92 -28.74 5.61
C ILE A 536 19.23 -29.15 4.94
N ASP A 537 19.22 -30.31 4.29
CA ASP A 537 20.40 -30.88 3.62
C ASP A 537 20.37 -30.61 2.11
N TYR A 538 19.19 -30.58 1.50
CA TYR A 538 19.00 -30.44 0.04
C TYR A 538 17.98 -29.37 -0.33
N LEU A 539 18.28 -28.66 -1.42
CA LEU A 539 17.37 -27.76 -2.11
C LEU A 539 16.99 -28.38 -3.45
N GLN A 540 15.70 -28.60 -3.69
CA GLN A 540 15.17 -29.00 -4.99
C GLN A 540 14.64 -27.75 -5.71
N VAL A 541 15.27 -27.36 -6.81
CA VAL A 541 14.86 -26.22 -7.63
C VAL A 541 14.13 -26.74 -8.86
N HIS A 542 12.91 -26.26 -9.07
CA HIS A 542 12.04 -26.65 -10.17
C HIS A 542 11.49 -25.39 -10.87
N SER A 543 11.62 -25.33 -12.20
CA SER A 543 10.93 -24.29 -12.96
C SER A 543 9.52 -24.69 -13.35
N ILE A 544 8.63 -23.71 -13.29
CA ILE A 544 7.23 -23.83 -13.68
C ILE A 544 7.03 -23.02 -14.95
N GLY A 545 6.75 -23.70 -16.06
CA GLY A 545 6.43 -23.10 -17.35
C GLY A 545 4.91 -23.04 -17.60
N THR A 546 4.47 -22.06 -18.40
CA THR A 546 3.04 -21.82 -18.76
C THR A 546 2.55 -22.66 -19.95
N ARG A 547 3.42 -23.44 -20.60
CA ARG A 547 3.02 -24.24 -21.77
C ARG A 547 2.16 -25.45 -21.38
N SER A 548 1.22 -25.75 -22.27
CA SER A 548 0.11 -26.70 -22.21
C SER A 548 0.46 -28.19 -22.14
N GLN A 549 1.62 -28.55 -21.60
CA GLN A 549 1.90 -29.92 -21.17
C GLN A 549 2.19 -29.89 -19.68
N PRO A 550 1.35 -30.48 -18.82
CA PRO A 550 1.70 -30.65 -17.42
C PRO A 550 2.97 -31.52 -17.35
N PRO A 551 4.12 -31.04 -16.86
CA PRO A 551 5.12 -31.93 -16.30
C PRO A 551 4.39 -32.78 -15.24
N GLN A 552 4.25 -34.07 -15.51
CA GLN A 552 3.40 -34.93 -14.69
C GLN A 552 3.95 -35.18 -13.29
N HIS A 553 5.12 -34.63 -12.92
CA HIS A 553 5.81 -34.84 -11.65
C HIS A 553 6.65 -33.60 -11.28
N TYR A 554 6.38 -33.00 -10.12
CA TYR A 554 6.94 -31.70 -9.71
C TYR A 554 7.91 -31.81 -8.55
N ILE A 555 7.74 -32.85 -7.72
CA ILE A 555 8.64 -33.22 -6.65
C ILE A 555 9.14 -34.62 -6.91
N ASN A 556 10.44 -34.81 -6.75
CA ASN A 556 11.11 -36.03 -7.17
C ASN A 556 11.90 -36.65 -6.01
N PRO A 557 11.23 -37.46 -5.17
CA PRO A 557 11.87 -38.23 -4.12
C PRO A 557 12.96 -39.16 -4.68
N MET A 558 12.82 -39.68 -5.90
CA MET A 558 13.83 -40.56 -6.48
C MET A 558 15.15 -39.82 -6.70
N LEU A 559 15.12 -38.62 -7.29
CA LEU A 559 16.31 -37.83 -7.55
C LEU A 559 16.97 -37.40 -6.22
N VAL A 560 16.18 -36.98 -5.23
CA VAL A 560 16.68 -36.66 -3.87
C VAL A 560 17.39 -37.88 -3.28
N GLY A 561 16.74 -39.05 -3.33
CA GLY A 561 17.28 -40.30 -2.82
C GLY A 561 18.54 -40.75 -3.57
N LEU A 562 18.60 -40.58 -4.89
CA LEU A 562 19.78 -40.89 -5.70
C LEU A 562 20.96 -40.01 -5.29
N VAL A 563 20.74 -38.69 -5.17
CA VAL A 563 21.76 -37.73 -4.74
C VAL A 563 22.26 -38.06 -3.34
N SER A 564 21.35 -38.33 -2.41
CA SER A 564 21.68 -38.69 -1.03
C SER A 564 22.42 -40.02 -0.95
N GLY A 565 21.91 -41.08 -1.58
CA GLY A 565 22.48 -42.42 -1.57
C GLY A 565 23.86 -42.51 -2.23
N LYS A 566 24.16 -41.64 -3.21
CA LYS A 566 25.49 -41.55 -3.83
C LYS A 566 26.43 -40.55 -3.13
N GLY A 567 25.92 -39.80 -2.14
CA GLY A 567 26.66 -38.72 -1.48
C GLY A 567 27.05 -37.61 -2.44
N ALA A 568 26.18 -37.31 -3.41
CA ALA A 568 26.37 -36.27 -4.40
C ALA A 568 25.99 -34.88 -3.86
N GLU A 569 26.60 -33.85 -4.43
CA GLU A 569 26.30 -32.45 -4.09
C GLU A 569 25.26 -31.84 -5.05
N ILE A 570 25.12 -32.43 -6.24
CA ILE A 570 24.24 -31.96 -7.31
C ILE A 570 23.52 -33.15 -7.94
N GLY A 571 22.21 -33.01 -8.19
CA GLY A 571 21.41 -33.91 -9.02
C GLY A 571 20.74 -33.14 -10.14
N ILE A 572 20.70 -33.71 -11.35
CA ILE A 572 20.03 -33.11 -12.50
C ILE A 572 19.11 -34.15 -13.13
N GLN A 573 17.85 -33.75 -13.36
CA GLN A 573 16.91 -34.50 -14.17
C GLN A 573 16.98 -34.02 -15.62
N LEU A 574 16.97 -34.97 -16.55
CA LEU A 574 17.01 -34.71 -17.99
C LEU A 574 15.82 -35.39 -18.68
N THR A 575 15.00 -34.60 -19.36
CA THR A 575 13.84 -35.05 -20.15
C THR A 575 14.08 -34.82 -21.64
N GLY A 576 14.41 -35.86 -22.42
CA GLY A 576 14.48 -35.78 -23.89
C GLY A 576 15.51 -34.78 -24.48
N GLU A 577 15.40 -34.50 -25.79
CA GLU A 577 16.43 -33.78 -26.59
C GLU A 577 16.36 -32.24 -26.57
N SER A 578 15.32 -31.62 -26.03
CA SER A 578 15.20 -30.16 -26.06
C SER A 578 14.16 -29.71 -25.06
N GLU A 579 14.60 -29.05 -23.99
CA GLU A 579 14.02 -27.78 -23.53
C GLU A 579 14.81 -27.31 -22.29
N VAL A 580 15.64 -26.28 -22.48
CA VAL A 580 16.39 -25.60 -21.42
C VAL A 580 15.44 -24.86 -20.44
N GLU A 581 14.15 -24.78 -20.78
CA GLU A 581 13.12 -23.99 -20.09
C GLU A 581 12.53 -24.70 -18.86
N ASN A 582 12.43 -26.03 -18.89
CA ASN A 582 11.90 -26.84 -17.79
C ASN A 582 13.04 -27.62 -17.13
N PHE A 583 13.56 -27.10 -16.02
CA PHE A 583 14.68 -27.70 -15.32
C PHE A 583 14.26 -28.20 -13.94
N GLU A 584 14.88 -29.30 -13.54
CA GLU A 584 14.77 -29.82 -12.19
C GLU A 584 16.17 -30.22 -11.69
N MET A 585 16.60 -29.54 -10.63
CA MET A 585 17.95 -29.63 -10.11
C MET A 585 17.93 -29.72 -8.59
N ILE A 586 18.75 -30.62 -8.04
CA ILE A 586 18.98 -30.74 -6.60
C ILE A 586 20.35 -30.20 -6.28
N LEU A 587 20.44 -29.35 -5.26
CA LEU A 587 21.68 -28.78 -4.75
C LEU A 587 21.76 -29.05 -3.26
N SER A 588 22.85 -29.64 -2.80
CA SER A 588 23.11 -29.73 -1.36
C SER A 588 23.30 -28.33 -0.76
N VAL A 589 22.79 -28.09 0.44
CA VAL A 589 22.97 -26.81 1.15
C VAL A 589 24.45 -26.53 1.42
N LYS A 590 25.25 -27.58 1.62
CA LYS A 590 26.73 -27.48 1.71
C LYS A 590 27.34 -26.89 0.43
N TYR A 591 26.86 -27.31 -0.73
CA TYR A 591 27.31 -26.77 -2.02
C TYR A 591 26.92 -25.30 -2.18
N LEU A 592 25.65 -24.96 -1.89
CA LEU A 592 25.15 -23.58 -1.94
C LEU A 592 25.99 -22.62 -1.08
N LYS A 593 26.34 -23.04 0.15
CA LYS A 593 27.21 -22.26 1.04
C LYS A 593 28.62 -22.02 0.47
N ARG A 594 29.15 -22.96 -0.29
CA ARG A 594 30.45 -22.82 -0.96
C ARG A 594 30.35 -21.88 -2.17
N LEU A 595 29.26 -21.98 -2.92
CA LEU A 595 29.00 -21.14 -4.09
C LEU A 595 28.82 -19.66 -3.71
N LYS A 596 28.18 -19.37 -2.56
CA LYS A 596 27.91 -18.01 -2.07
C LYS A 596 27.20 -17.13 -3.10
N GLY A 597 26.25 -17.71 -3.85
CA GLY A 597 25.49 -17.02 -4.89
C GLY A 597 26.34 -16.45 -6.04
N LYS A 598 27.53 -17.01 -6.27
CA LYS A 598 28.31 -16.71 -7.47
C LYS A 598 27.59 -17.29 -8.68
N ILE A 599 27.39 -16.44 -9.68
CA ILE A 599 26.78 -16.79 -10.96
C ILE A 599 27.61 -16.18 -12.09
N GLU A 600 27.62 -16.85 -13.23
CA GLU A 600 28.27 -16.42 -14.46
C GLU A 600 27.23 -15.86 -15.44
N PHE A 601 27.63 -14.85 -16.20
CA PHE A 601 26.74 -14.13 -17.12
C PHE A 601 27.15 -14.36 -18.56
N GLU A 602 26.15 -14.34 -19.44
CA GLU A 602 26.29 -14.18 -20.87
C GLU A 602 25.58 -12.89 -21.29
N ALA A 603 26.27 -12.09 -22.08
CA ALA A 603 25.72 -10.88 -22.66
C ALA A 603 25.00 -11.23 -23.97
N VAL A 604 23.68 -11.08 -23.99
CA VAL A 604 22.84 -11.37 -25.15
C VAL A 604 22.47 -10.06 -25.83
N MET A 605 22.80 -9.92 -27.12
CA MET A 605 22.41 -8.73 -27.89
C MET A 605 20.91 -8.70 -28.11
N LYS A 606 20.29 -7.57 -27.77
CA LYS A 606 18.86 -7.32 -27.88
C LYS A 606 18.59 -5.90 -28.36
N MET A 607 17.41 -5.73 -28.94
CA MET A 607 16.91 -4.46 -29.43
C MET A 607 15.98 -3.87 -28.37
N ASN A 608 16.38 -2.75 -27.77
CA ASN A 608 15.65 -2.12 -26.68
C ASN A 608 15.45 -0.61 -26.94
N ALA A 609 14.20 -0.19 -26.95
CA ALA A 609 13.85 1.23 -26.91
C ALA A 609 14.29 1.82 -25.56
N HIS A 610 14.81 3.04 -25.59
CA HIS A 610 15.32 3.69 -24.39
C HIS A 610 15.25 5.21 -24.49
N VAL A 611 15.36 5.87 -23.34
CA VAL A 611 15.40 7.31 -23.22
C VAL A 611 16.82 7.74 -22.86
N GLN A 612 17.33 8.76 -23.54
CA GLN A 612 18.61 9.37 -23.24
C GLN A 612 18.49 10.89 -23.18
N LYS A 613 19.43 11.52 -22.48
CA LYS A 613 19.47 12.97 -22.34
C LYS A 613 20.48 13.55 -23.33
N VAL A 614 19.99 14.35 -24.28
CA VAL A 614 20.78 15.03 -25.31
C VAL A 614 20.49 16.53 -25.21
N GLU A 615 21.53 17.36 -25.09
CA GLU A 615 21.37 18.83 -25.03
C GLU A 615 20.36 19.35 -23.98
N ASN A 616 20.24 18.65 -22.85
CA ASN A 616 19.25 18.88 -21.79
C ASN A 616 17.80 18.48 -22.07
N GLU A 617 17.51 17.89 -23.23
CA GLU A 617 16.22 17.31 -23.54
C GLU A 617 16.25 15.78 -23.45
N TRP A 618 15.11 15.20 -23.08
CA TRP A 618 14.94 13.74 -23.04
C TRP A 618 14.41 13.27 -24.38
N ILE A 619 15.17 12.40 -25.04
CA ILE A 619 14.84 11.88 -26.37
C ILE A 619 14.65 10.37 -26.25
N GLU A 620 13.52 9.90 -26.77
CA GLU A 620 13.26 8.48 -26.96
C GLU A 620 13.97 7.99 -28.22
N SER A 621 14.74 6.91 -28.08
CA SER A 621 15.46 6.26 -29.16
C SER A 621 14.88 4.88 -29.38
N VAL A 622 14.30 4.67 -30.56
CA VAL A 622 13.81 3.37 -31.03
C VAL A 622 14.83 2.81 -32.02
N PRO A 623 15.61 1.80 -31.64
CA PRO A 623 16.64 1.24 -32.50
C PRO A 623 16.05 0.40 -33.64
N THR A 624 16.76 0.34 -34.77
CA THR A 624 16.44 -0.54 -35.92
C THR A 624 17.26 -1.84 -35.94
N GLU A 625 18.32 -1.90 -35.13
CA GLU A 625 19.23 -3.03 -34.98
C GLU A 625 19.53 -3.26 -33.48
N PRO A 626 20.01 -4.45 -33.06
CA PRO A 626 20.38 -4.69 -31.67
C PRO A 626 21.39 -3.67 -31.12
N ASN A 627 20.95 -2.88 -30.15
CA ASN A 627 21.68 -1.73 -29.59
C ASN A 627 22.10 -1.93 -28.13
N SER A 628 21.79 -3.08 -27.54
CA SER A 628 21.93 -3.32 -26.10
C SER A 628 22.33 -4.74 -25.78
N PHE A 629 22.89 -4.92 -24.58
CA PHE A 629 23.12 -6.22 -23.95
C PHE A 629 22.15 -6.41 -22.79
N GLU A 630 21.44 -7.53 -22.82
CA GLU A 630 20.78 -8.12 -21.67
C GLU A 630 21.68 -9.20 -21.08
N PHE A 631 21.77 -9.27 -19.75
CA PHE A 631 22.62 -10.25 -19.06
C PHE A 631 21.80 -11.44 -18.61
N ARG A 632 22.16 -12.63 -19.09
CA ARG A 632 21.50 -13.89 -18.74
C ARG A 632 22.44 -14.84 -18.02
N SER A 633 21.90 -15.57 -17.05
CA SER A 633 22.56 -16.63 -16.32
C SER A 633 21.65 -17.84 -16.29
N ASP A 634 22.21 -18.98 -16.65
CA ASP A 634 21.52 -20.27 -16.63
C ASP A 634 21.96 -21.04 -15.37
N ILE A 635 21.02 -21.70 -14.69
CA ILE A 635 21.30 -22.48 -13.48
C ILE A 635 22.34 -23.57 -13.71
N TYR A 636 22.42 -24.15 -14.91
CA TYR A 636 23.42 -25.16 -15.25
C TYR A 636 24.84 -24.61 -15.32
N ARG A 637 25.03 -23.28 -15.39
CA ARG A 637 26.38 -22.69 -15.30
C ARG A 637 27.07 -22.98 -13.98
N VAL A 638 26.32 -23.33 -12.94
CA VAL A 638 26.91 -23.75 -11.67
C VAL A 638 27.83 -24.99 -11.80
N LEU A 639 27.73 -25.72 -12.91
CA LEU A 639 28.60 -26.84 -13.24
C LEU A 639 30.03 -26.42 -13.60
N SER A 640 30.26 -25.19 -14.07
CA SER A 640 31.61 -24.68 -14.36
C SER A 640 32.42 -24.47 -13.06
N GLU A 641 31.74 -24.11 -11.98
CA GLU A 641 32.31 -23.91 -10.64
C GLU A 641 32.47 -25.22 -9.84
N CYS A 642 32.03 -26.35 -10.39
CA CYS A 642 32.20 -27.64 -9.74
C CYS A 642 33.68 -28.05 -9.73
N SER A 643 34.24 -28.22 -8.53
CA SER A 643 35.54 -28.86 -8.37
C SER A 643 35.53 -30.26 -9.00
N SER A 644 36.66 -30.73 -9.53
CA SER A 644 36.77 -32.07 -10.13
C SER A 644 36.38 -33.22 -9.18
N SER A 645 36.28 -32.96 -7.88
CA SER A 645 35.85 -33.88 -6.83
C SER A 645 34.36 -33.82 -6.49
N ALA A 646 33.60 -32.85 -7.01
CA ALA A 646 32.17 -32.74 -6.76
C ALA A 646 31.45 -33.92 -7.43
N LYS A 647 30.74 -34.72 -6.63
CA LYS A 647 29.92 -35.82 -7.14
C LYS A 647 28.60 -35.25 -7.65
N ILE A 648 28.30 -35.54 -8.91
CA ILE A 648 27.08 -35.14 -9.59
C ILE A 648 26.29 -36.40 -9.90
N CYS A 649 24.96 -36.36 -9.81
CA CYS A 649 24.07 -37.41 -10.27
C CYS A 649 23.24 -36.92 -11.46
N LEU A 650 23.08 -37.80 -12.45
CA LEU A 650 22.21 -37.56 -13.59
C LEU A 650 21.07 -38.55 -13.57
N MET A 651 19.86 -38.09 -13.82
CA MET A 651 18.70 -38.95 -13.99
C MET A 651 18.06 -38.66 -15.34
N ASN A 652 18.20 -39.58 -16.29
CA ASN A 652 17.56 -39.46 -17.60
C ASN A 652 16.18 -40.10 -17.53
N ILE A 653 15.17 -39.34 -17.95
CA ILE A 653 13.81 -39.83 -18.10
C ILE A 653 13.66 -40.36 -19.52
N THR A 654 13.44 -41.66 -19.65
CA THR A 654 13.10 -42.29 -20.93
C THR A 654 11.60 -42.10 -21.19
N VAL A 655 11.28 -41.61 -22.39
CA VAL A 655 9.89 -41.47 -22.89
C VAL A 655 9.29 -42.83 -23.19
#